data_AF-A0A937ALU1-F1
#
_entry.id   AF-A0A937ALU1-F1
#
_cell.length_a   1.000
_cell.length_b   1.000
_cell.length_c   1.000
_cell.angle_alpha   90.00
_cell.angle_beta   90.00
_cell.angle_gamma   90.00
#
_symmetry.space_group_name_H-M   'P 1'
#
loop_
_entity.id
_entity.type
_entity.pdbx_description
1 polymer ?
#
loop_
_entity_poly.entity_id
_entity_poly.type
_entity_poly.pdbx_seq_one_letter_code
_entity_poly.pdbx_strand_id
1 'polypeptide(L)'
;MKMQLYRLAVLAGGLVCCSAASAQWVPSGSPFAGPYTVVGTGGFFQSINLGGESAPAGSYWRANVTALWSGAPGSTTSLWQNDSKMSLTNAPVNGVAAVPSGVTVHFGTTTGTAPTTGVNSNTTGTIRYDNINLVPTFVAGNPLHMAFRTSFTSGGNFTWSNITVSLTPTPPAPVNETCATAIDVSAGANAALTGPFTNFIPPAQEIGGANPSTIAPSPFSCQATVSRATWYAFTPSASAAYIVGSCTSAGLATQNTMVNNVVALFDGTNGCASLSSLACTTTTCSGGVQSSNINLNAGTTYYIALARTGTTALAATELKSQIFISRADQAICGANVETEPNDTAATANSFTLNLGDTICGTSTGSGTSGGGLTSGDTFRIKTAAHPGIRRNRIRVASSLAGHTLIIRGLSQSAGVIGTSESDIQTSNTATVPTRMVQWYTLGNSPDANDRSINLRVTGTTSTTAQYSLNYIASDEIVPTDLARTIRPGSLVITSVGQTTTDTDLWIYDANLNPIANFGNDDEPGTSSTQSRLTRTFNAGTYYIAISRFNLANNQPAATDDDFKSANVLPFPGTLVRGGTFPTLPLSLNFKVTDSEGDVTQSYTVNDAFEVAFFKMTVAPAPSTGGCNPADIACDDGTPLAAAPGCTNSTTGPNEGDYNAFFAADGFFFQSGQGPAGVGGTCDIACDDGTALSQAPGCTNNGVNEGDYNCFFNNLFLSCI
;
A
#
# COMPACT_ATOMS: atom_id res chain seq x y z
N MET A 1 10.64 -9.38 51.59
CA MET A 1 10.76 -9.19 53.05
C MET A 1 10.07 -10.34 53.77
N LYS A 2 10.66 -10.88 54.84
CA LYS A 2 10.20 -12.08 55.57
C LYS A 2 8.88 -11.84 56.31
N MET A 3 7.97 -12.82 56.29
CA MET A 3 6.73 -12.81 57.06
C MET A 3 6.88 -13.75 58.28
N GLN A 4 6.78 -13.21 59.49
CA GLN A 4 6.74 -13.97 60.75
C GLN A 4 5.28 -14.20 61.16
N LEU A 5 4.95 -15.44 61.54
CA LEU A 5 3.65 -15.84 62.08
C LEU A 5 3.75 -15.83 63.62
N TYR A 6 2.94 -15.03 64.31
CA TYR A 6 2.72 -15.17 65.76
C TYR A 6 1.53 -16.10 66.03
N ARG A 7 1.76 -17.16 66.82
CA ARG A 7 0.71 -17.95 67.48
C ARG A 7 0.32 -17.24 68.78
N LEU A 8 -0.97 -16.93 68.95
CA LEU A 8 -1.55 -16.62 70.25
C LEU A 8 -2.50 -17.75 70.64
N ALA A 9 -2.23 -18.40 71.77
CA ALA A 9 -3.09 -19.42 72.36
C ALA A 9 -4.23 -18.77 73.17
N VAL A 10 -5.44 -19.31 73.06
CA VAL A 10 -6.59 -18.96 73.90
C VAL A 10 -6.94 -20.18 74.74
N LEU A 11 -6.99 -20.03 76.06
CA LEU A 11 -7.64 -20.95 76.99
C LEU A 11 -8.95 -20.32 77.47
N ALA A 12 -10.03 -21.07 77.25
CA ALA A 12 -11.36 -21.03 77.86
C ALA A 12 -12.03 -19.65 78.11
N GLY A 13 -12.95 -19.28 77.20
CA GLY A 13 -13.97 -18.27 77.47
C GLY A 13 -14.52 -17.59 76.22
N GLY A 14 -15.54 -18.21 75.60
CA GLY A 14 -16.47 -17.65 74.60
C GLY A 14 -16.06 -16.49 73.68
N LEU A 15 -15.66 -16.80 72.44
CA LEU A 15 -15.85 -15.94 71.27
C LEU A 15 -15.81 -16.80 69.99
N VAL A 16 -16.81 -16.65 69.11
CA VAL A 16 -16.86 -17.31 67.79
C VAL A 16 -15.94 -16.57 66.83
N CYS A 17 -14.93 -17.26 66.27
CA CYS A 17 -14.03 -16.72 65.24
C CYS A 17 -14.69 -16.66 63.85
N CYS A 18 -14.45 -15.57 63.10
CA CYS A 18 -14.71 -15.47 61.66
C CYS A 18 -13.40 -15.63 60.86
N SER A 19 -13.45 -16.30 59.70
CA SER A 19 -12.36 -16.48 58.74
C SER A 19 -12.14 -15.26 57.83
N ALA A 20 -10.91 -15.02 57.37
CA ALA A 20 -10.52 -13.92 56.49
C ALA A 20 -10.79 -14.20 54.99
N ALA A 21 -11.13 -13.17 54.22
CA ALA A 21 -11.15 -13.17 52.75
C ALA A 21 -9.79 -12.71 52.18
N SER A 22 -9.32 -13.31 51.08
CA SER A 22 -8.14 -12.85 50.35
C SER A 22 -8.54 -12.09 49.07
N ALA A 23 -7.90 -10.95 48.82
CA ALA A 23 -7.92 -10.23 47.54
C ALA A 23 -6.58 -10.46 46.84
N GLN A 24 -6.58 -10.62 45.51
CA GLN A 24 -5.35 -10.89 44.75
C GLN A 24 -5.26 -9.98 43.52
N TRP A 25 -4.04 -9.49 43.27
CA TRP A 25 -3.70 -8.69 42.10
C TRP A 25 -3.67 -9.55 40.82
N VAL A 26 -4.30 -9.08 39.75
CA VAL A 26 -4.27 -9.76 38.43
C VAL A 26 -3.83 -8.78 37.35
N PRO A 27 -2.63 -8.94 36.76
CA PRO A 27 -2.23 -8.22 35.56
C PRO A 27 -3.15 -8.57 34.38
N SER A 28 -3.27 -7.70 33.37
CA SER A 28 -4.04 -8.02 32.17
C SER A 28 -3.46 -9.26 31.47
N GLY A 29 -4.24 -10.35 31.38
CA GLY A 29 -3.95 -11.50 30.51
C GLY A 29 -3.59 -12.86 31.14
N SER A 30 -3.68 -13.08 32.47
CA SER A 30 -3.39 -14.41 33.06
C SER A 30 -4.64 -15.25 33.38
N PRO A 31 -4.62 -16.59 33.21
CA PRO A 31 -5.68 -17.50 33.66
C PRO A 31 -5.54 -17.82 35.16
N PHE A 32 -6.67 -17.89 35.87
CA PHE A 32 -6.72 -18.03 37.34
C PHE A 32 -6.97 -19.49 37.79
N ALA A 33 -6.39 -19.87 38.94
CA ALA A 33 -6.56 -21.16 39.59
C ALA A 33 -7.43 -21.05 40.86
N GLY A 34 -8.58 -21.75 40.86
CA GLY A 34 -9.33 -22.18 42.05
C GLY A 34 -10.30 -21.18 42.72
N PRO A 35 -11.56 -21.55 43.02
CA PRO A 35 -12.48 -20.72 43.81
C PRO A 35 -12.25 -20.87 45.31
N TYR A 36 -12.35 -19.77 46.06
CA TYR A 36 -12.48 -19.77 47.52
C TYR A 36 -13.92 -19.47 47.92
N THR A 37 -14.48 -20.25 48.85
CA THR A 37 -15.85 -20.10 49.36
C THR A 37 -15.80 -19.58 50.79
N VAL A 38 -16.52 -18.49 51.08
CA VAL A 38 -16.77 -18.04 52.45
C VAL A 38 -18.26 -18.23 52.73
N VAL A 39 -18.58 -19.02 53.76
CA VAL A 39 -19.95 -19.29 54.19
C VAL A 39 -20.23 -18.50 55.47
N GLY A 40 -21.16 -17.55 55.41
CA GLY A 40 -21.64 -16.81 56.58
C GLY A 40 -23.15 -16.97 56.72
N THR A 41 -23.63 -17.40 57.88
CA THR A 41 -25.05 -17.44 58.24
C THR A 41 -25.36 -16.25 59.17
N GLY A 42 -26.10 -15.27 58.67
CA GLY A 42 -26.66 -14.18 59.47
C GLY A 42 -26.29 -12.76 59.01
N GLY A 43 -27.19 -12.13 58.25
CA GLY A 43 -27.57 -10.72 58.36
C GLY A 43 -26.57 -9.56 58.14
N PHE A 44 -25.25 -9.76 58.08
CA PHE A 44 -24.30 -8.66 57.87
C PHE A 44 -23.14 -9.08 56.95
N PHE A 45 -22.98 -8.40 55.81
CA PHE A 45 -21.80 -8.53 54.97
C PHE A 45 -20.63 -7.78 55.61
N GLN A 46 -19.48 -8.43 55.78
CA GLN A 46 -18.24 -7.78 56.19
C GLN A 46 -17.73 -6.83 55.09
N SER A 47 -17.16 -5.69 55.50
CA SER A 47 -16.41 -4.81 54.60
C SER A 47 -15.18 -5.54 54.06
N ILE A 48 -14.96 -5.47 52.75
CA ILE A 48 -13.69 -5.92 52.15
C ILE A 48 -12.71 -4.75 52.32
N ASN A 49 -11.79 -4.88 53.26
CA ASN A 49 -10.74 -3.90 53.49
C ASN A 49 -9.60 -4.14 52.49
N LEU A 50 -9.51 -3.30 51.47
CA LEU A 50 -8.43 -3.32 50.48
C LEU A 50 -7.26 -2.54 51.09
N GLY A 51 -6.40 -3.21 51.85
CA GLY A 51 -5.34 -2.53 52.60
C GLY A 51 -4.51 -1.57 51.73
N GLY A 52 -4.68 -0.27 51.93
CA GLY A 52 -3.70 0.83 51.76
C GLY A 52 -2.92 1.01 50.44
N GLU A 53 -3.01 0.13 49.45
CA GLU A 53 -2.14 0.18 48.27
C GLU A 53 -2.79 0.91 47.08
N SER A 54 -2.05 1.86 46.50
CA SER A 54 -2.42 2.55 45.26
C SER A 54 -2.33 1.60 44.06
N ALA A 55 -3.40 1.50 43.27
CA ALA A 55 -3.39 0.68 42.04
C ALA A 55 -2.60 1.37 40.90
N PRO A 56 -1.61 0.72 40.26
CA PRO A 56 -1.02 1.20 39.02
C PRO A 56 -2.04 1.44 37.90
N ALA A 57 -1.79 2.46 37.07
CA ALA A 57 -2.62 2.80 35.91
C ALA A 57 -2.81 1.60 34.98
N GLY A 58 -4.05 1.38 34.51
CA GLY A 58 -4.41 0.25 33.63
C GLY A 58 -4.78 -1.05 34.35
N SER A 59 -4.83 -1.05 35.68
CA SER A 59 -5.21 -2.21 36.49
C SER A 59 -6.73 -2.24 36.76
N TYR A 60 -7.31 -3.44 36.86
CA TYR A 60 -8.71 -3.61 37.26
C TYR A 60 -8.81 -4.49 38.51
N TRP A 61 -9.77 -4.17 39.38
CA TRP A 61 -10.10 -5.00 40.52
C TRP A 61 -11.19 -5.99 40.11
N ARG A 62 -10.97 -7.28 40.41
CA ARG A 62 -11.96 -8.32 40.20
C ARG A 62 -12.25 -8.99 41.54
N ALA A 63 -13.50 -8.89 42.00
CA ALA A 63 -13.96 -9.56 43.21
C ALA A 63 -15.08 -10.55 42.86
N ASN A 64 -14.96 -11.78 43.36
CA ASN A 64 -16.04 -12.76 43.30
C ASN A 64 -16.81 -12.70 44.61
N VAL A 65 -18.02 -12.16 44.59
CA VAL A 65 -18.89 -12.09 45.77
C VAL A 65 -19.98 -13.15 45.62
N THR A 66 -19.90 -14.21 46.41
CA THR A 66 -20.97 -15.22 46.51
C THR A 66 -21.81 -14.89 47.73
N ALA A 67 -23.08 -14.53 47.53
CA ALA A 67 -24.04 -14.39 48.61
C ALA A 67 -24.94 -15.63 48.65
N LEU A 68 -24.90 -16.37 49.76
CA LEU A 68 -25.84 -17.47 50.02
C LEU A 68 -26.98 -16.96 50.87
N TRP A 69 -28.20 -17.00 50.34
CA TRP A 69 -29.41 -16.70 51.09
C TRP A 69 -30.11 -18.00 51.47
N SER A 70 -30.42 -18.17 52.77
CA SER A 70 -31.24 -19.27 53.27
C SER A 70 -32.47 -18.71 53.98
N GLY A 71 -33.43 -18.23 53.20
CA GLY A 71 -34.77 -17.91 53.69
C GLY A 71 -35.71 -19.07 53.45
N ALA A 72 -36.38 -19.56 54.49
CA ALA A 72 -37.44 -20.56 54.34
C ALA A 72 -38.61 -19.95 53.53
N PRO A 73 -39.16 -20.67 52.54
CA PRO A 73 -40.24 -20.16 51.71
C PRO A 73 -41.55 -20.19 52.50
N GLY A 74 -41.98 -19.04 53.02
CA GLY A 74 -43.24 -18.98 53.77
C GLY A 74 -43.59 -17.62 54.37
N SER A 75 -43.79 -16.59 53.55
CA SER A 75 -44.93 -15.65 53.71
C SER A 75 -45.03 -14.74 52.49
N THR A 76 -46.23 -14.60 51.94
CA THR A 76 -46.51 -13.88 50.69
C THR A 76 -46.79 -12.39 50.87
N THR A 77 -46.33 -11.77 51.96
CA THR A 77 -46.62 -10.34 52.20
C THR A 77 -45.47 -9.63 52.92
N SER A 78 -44.41 -9.29 52.18
CA SER A 78 -43.83 -7.94 52.16
C SER A 78 -42.65 -7.89 51.18
N LEU A 79 -42.57 -6.84 50.38
CA LEU A 79 -41.36 -6.43 49.68
C LEU A 79 -40.26 -6.14 50.73
N TRP A 80 -39.48 -7.15 51.09
CA TRP A 80 -38.29 -6.95 51.92
C TRP A 80 -37.23 -6.25 51.07
N GLN A 81 -37.13 -4.92 51.21
CA GLN A 81 -36.00 -4.15 50.70
C GLN A 81 -34.78 -4.49 51.57
N ASN A 82 -33.94 -5.41 51.11
CA ASN A 82 -32.60 -5.55 51.66
C ASN A 82 -31.64 -4.69 50.82
N ASP A 83 -31.27 -3.53 51.36
CA ASP A 83 -30.14 -2.76 50.84
C ASP A 83 -28.85 -3.51 51.17
N SER A 84 -28.39 -4.37 50.26
CA SER A 84 -27.04 -4.91 50.32
C SER A 84 -26.05 -3.78 49.99
N LYS A 85 -25.59 -3.06 51.03
CA LYS A 85 -24.53 -2.06 50.89
C LYS A 85 -23.19 -2.77 50.80
N MET A 86 -22.59 -2.78 49.61
CA MET A 86 -21.17 -3.09 49.48
C MET A 86 -20.41 -1.78 49.74
N SER A 87 -19.74 -1.69 50.88
CA SER A 87 -18.94 -0.53 51.25
C SER A 87 -17.47 -0.84 51.00
N LEU A 88 -16.87 -0.16 50.03
CA LEU A 88 -15.41 -0.10 49.88
C LEU A 88 -14.89 0.96 50.85
N THR A 89 -14.71 0.59 52.11
CA THR A 89 -14.01 1.44 53.09
C THR A 89 -12.52 1.18 52.99
N ASN A 90 -11.77 2.17 52.55
CA ASN A 90 -10.33 2.19 52.75
C ASN A 90 -10.08 2.51 54.24
N ALA A 91 -9.48 1.60 55.00
CA ALA A 91 -9.13 1.90 56.39
C ALA A 91 -8.04 2.99 56.44
N PRO A 92 -8.14 3.98 57.35
CA PRO A 92 -7.13 5.01 57.47
C PRO A 92 -5.86 4.41 58.07
N VAL A 93 -4.87 4.11 57.22
CA VAL A 93 -3.47 4.04 57.62
C VAL A 93 -2.81 5.26 56.99
N ASN A 94 -2.16 6.09 57.80
CA ASN A 94 -1.56 7.38 57.42
C ASN A 94 -0.92 7.36 56.01
N GLY A 95 -1.62 7.96 55.04
CA GLY A 95 -1.21 8.01 53.64
C GLY A 95 -2.43 8.15 52.72
N VAL A 96 -2.92 9.37 52.55
CA VAL A 96 -4.13 9.68 51.76
C VAL A 96 -3.87 9.43 50.27
N ALA A 97 -4.41 8.34 49.73
CA ALA A 97 -4.67 8.24 48.29
C ALA A 97 -6.15 8.60 48.05
N ALA A 98 -6.40 9.86 47.71
CA ALA A 98 -7.72 10.35 47.33
C ALA A 98 -8.14 9.75 45.98
N VAL A 99 -9.41 9.39 45.83
CA VAL A 99 -10.00 9.15 44.50
C VAL A 99 -10.08 10.51 43.79
N PRO A 100 -9.43 10.70 42.63
CA PRO A 100 -9.52 11.97 41.89
C PRO A 100 -10.97 12.25 41.48
N SER A 101 -11.32 13.54 41.35
CA SER A 101 -12.60 13.91 40.73
C SER A 101 -12.66 13.40 39.28
N GLY A 102 -13.84 12.95 38.85
CA GLY A 102 -14.09 12.59 37.44
C GLY A 102 -14.04 11.09 37.07
N VAL A 103 -13.99 10.17 38.04
CA VAL A 103 -14.06 8.74 37.73
C VAL A 103 -15.41 8.37 37.11
N THR A 104 -15.38 7.82 35.90
CA THR A 104 -16.57 7.27 35.22
C THR A 104 -16.61 5.76 35.43
N VAL A 105 -17.73 5.25 35.96
CA VAL A 105 -17.92 3.81 36.19
C VAL A 105 -18.72 3.22 35.03
N HIS A 106 -18.11 2.33 34.26
CA HIS A 106 -18.82 1.53 33.24
C HIS A 106 -19.22 0.17 33.84
N PHE A 107 -20.51 -0.18 33.73
CA PHE A 107 -21.00 -1.53 34.00
C PHE A 107 -21.12 -2.28 32.68
N GLY A 108 -20.18 -3.18 32.40
CA GLY A 108 -20.29 -4.13 31.28
C GLY A 108 -21.14 -5.33 31.70
N THR A 109 -22.33 -5.49 31.13
CA THR A 109 -23.12 -6.71 31.29
C THR A 109 -22.70 -7.74 30.25
N THR A 110 -22.15 -8.88 30.68
CA THR A 110 -22.12 -10.08 29.84
C THR A 110 -23.47 -10.77 29.96
N THR A 111 -24.29 -10.71 28.90
CA THR A 111 -25.48 -11.56 28.78
C THR A 111 -25.03 -13.00 28.56
N GLY A 112 -24.83 -13.75 29.64
CA GLY A 112 -24.72 -15.21 29.58
C GLY A 112 -26.12 -15.81 29.62
N THR A 113 -26.51 -16.56 28.60
CA THR A 113 -27.65 -17.48 28.67
C THR A 113 -27.33 -18.57 29.70
N ALA A 114 -28.20 -18.73 30.70
CA ALA A 114 -28.05 -19.78 31.70
C ALA A 114 -28.14 -21.18 31.04
N PRO A 115 -27.32 -22.16 31.45
CA PRO A 115 -27.44 -23.52 30.95
C PRO A 115 -28.74 -24.16 31.46
N THR A 116 -29.62 -24.50 30.53
CA THR A 116 -30.92 -25.14 30.79
C THR A 116 -30.76 -26.62 31.07
N THR A 117 -30.54 -27.03 32.32
CA THR A 117 -30.89 -28.39 32.76
C THR A 117 -31.30 -28.41 34.24
N GLY A 118 -32.58 -28.75 34.50
CA GLY A 118 -33.05 -29.13 35.85
C GLY A 118 -34.31 -28.43 36.38
N VAL A 119 -35.45 -28.67 35.72
CA VAL A 119 -36.84 -28.70 36.25
C VAL A 119 -37.21 -27.78 37.44
N ASN A 120 -37.71 -26.59 37.13
CA ASN A 120 -39.09 -26.21 37.48
C ASN A 120 -39.54 -24.98 36.68
N SER A 121 -40.66 -25.15 36.00
CA SER A 121 -41.31 -24.17 35.15
C SER A 121 -42.02 -23.09 35.98
N ASN A 122 -41.46 -21.88 36.04
CA ASN A 122 -42.22 -20.64 35.83
C ASN A 122 -41.30 -19.42 35.81
N THR A 123 -41.72 -18.42 35.02
CA THR A 123 -41.13 -17.07 34.83
C THR A 123 -39.82 -16.96 34.04
N THR A 124 -39.97 -16.77 32.73
CA THR A 124 -39.11 -15.86 31.95
C THR A 124 -39.26 -14.45 32.52
N GLY A 125 -38.50 -14.14 33.57
CA GLY A 125 -38.42 -12.79 34.12
C GLY A 125 -37.44 -11.98 33.28
N THR A 126 -37.95 -11.09 32.43
CA THR A 126 -37.14 -10.01 31.86
C THR A 126 -36.73 -9.10 33.01
N ILE A 127 -35.44 -9.08 33.36
CA ILE A 127 -34.90 -8.11 34.33
C ILE A 127 -34.88 -6.76 33.63
N ARG A 128 -35.91 -5.92 33.83
CA ARG A 128 -35.87 -4.50 33.51
C ARG A 128 -35.07 -3.77 34.58
N TYR A 129 -33.94 -3.17 34.20
CA TYR A 129 -33.25 -2.20 35.02
C TYR A 129 -33.94 -0.83 34.85
N ASP A 130 -35.10 -0.67 35.46
CA ASP A 130 -35.77 0.63 35.52
C ASP A 130 -35.07 1.44 36.64
N ASN A 131 -34.23 2.41 36.25
CA ASN A 131 -33.58 3.43 37.08
C ASN A 131 -32.34 3.00 37.90
N ILE A 132 -31.18 2.95 37.23
CA ILE A 132 -29.92 3.30 37.90
C ILE A 132 -29.83 4.83 37.96
N ASN A 133 -30.42 5.43 38.99
CA ASN A 133 -30.32 6.87 39.25
C ASN A 133 -28.96 7.13 39.93
N LEU A 134 -27.91 7.33 39.14
CA LEU A 134 -26.61 7.78 39.64
C LEU A 134 -26.62 9.31 39.66
N VAL A 135 -26.62 9.89 40.86
CA VAL A 135 -26.30 11.31 41.07
C VAL A 135 -24.78 11.37 41.29
N PRO A 136 -23.95 11.80 40.32
CA PRO A 136 -22.51 11.75 40.50
C PRO A 136 -22.00 13.16 40.83
N THR A 137 -22.01 13.49 42.11
CA THR A 137 -21.12 14.52 42.64
C THR A 137 -20.27 13.89 43.72
N PHE A 138 -19.14 13.33 43.30
CA PHE A 138 -18.12 12.85 44.23
C PHE A 138 -17.31 14.03 44.74
N VAL A 139 -17.39 14.28 46.05
CA VAL A 139 -16.44 15.16 46.73
C VAL A 139 -15.18 14.33 46.98
N ALA A 140 -14.03 14.84 46.52
CA ALA A 140 -12.74 14.20 46.76
C ALA A 140 -12.54 13.94 48.26
N GLY A 141 -12.17 12.72 48.62
CA GLY A 141 -11.92 12.30 50.02
C GLY A 141 -13.02 11.46 50.67
N ASN A 142 -14.17 11.26 50.02
CA ASN A 142 -15.20 10.33 50.52
C ASN A 142 -15.07 8.93 49.89
N PRO A 143 -15.35 7.85 50.66
CA PRO A 143 -15.39 6.49 50.13
C PRO A 143 -16.47 6.36 49.04
N LEU A 144 -16.12 5.66 47.96
CA LEU A 144 -17.06 5.30 46.90
C LEU A 144 -17.99 4.19 47.42
N HIS A 145 -19.24 4.54 47.71
CA HIS A 145 -20.28 3.58 48.04
C HIS A 145 -21.02 3.17 46.76
N MET A 146 -20.84 1.93 46.32
CA MET A 146 -21.63 1.35 45.23
C MET A 146 -22.72 0.46 45.83
N ALA A 147 -23.98 0.94 45.75
CA ALA A 147 -25.12 0.15 46.17
C ALA A 147 -25.74 -0.56 44.96
N PHE A 148 -25.67 -1.89 44.94
CA PHE A 148 -26.37 -2.70 43.95
C PHE A 148 -27.74 -3.07 44.53
N ARG A 149 -28.80 -2.45 44.01
CA ARG A 149 -30.17 -2.78 44.41
C ARG A 149 -30.72 -3.82 43.44
N THR A 150 -31.13 -4.96 43.97
CA THR A 150 -31.78 -6.01 43.20
C THR A 150 -33.14 -6.25 43.83
N SER A 151 -34.21 -6.13 43.04
CA SER A 151 -35.57 -6.44 43.48
C SER A 151 -36.02 -7.75 42.87
N PHE A 152 -36.32 -8.74 43.71
CA PHE A 152 -36.83 -10.03 43.27
C PHE A 152 -38.28 -10.21 43.69
N THR A 153 -39.08 -10.80 42.81
CA THR A 153 -40.50 -11.13 43.08
C THR A 153 -40.70 -12.58 43.51
N SER A 154 -39.69 -13.45 43.42
CA SER A 154 -39.77 -14.86 43.86
C SER A 154 -38.39 -15.43 44.20
N GLY A 155 -38.32 -16.26 45.25
CA GLY A 155 -37.10 -16.72 45.93
C GLY A 155 -36.18 -17.68 45.17
N GLY A 156 -35.58 -17.24 44.06
CA GLY A 156 -34.47 -17.93 43.39
C GLY A 156 -33.10 -17.50 43.92
N ASN A 157 -32.16 -18.44 44.03
CA ASN A 157 -30.75 -18.15 44.30
C ASN A 157 -30.07 -17.68 43.00
N PHE A 158 -29.45 -16.50 43.03
CA PHE A 158 -28.64 -15.98 41.92
C PHE A 158 -27.20 -15.72 42.38
N THR A 159 -26.24 -16.15 41.56
CA THR A 159 -24.81 -15.87 41.77
C THR A 159 -24.39 -14.79 40.77
N TRP A 160 -23.86 -13.67 41.27
CA TRP A 160 -23.22 -12.66 40.43
C TRP A 160 -21.75 -13.04 40.26
N SER A 161 -21.36 -13.54 39.10
CA SER A 161 -19.95 -13.74 38.74
C SER A 161 -19.51 -12.65 37.75
N ASN A 162 -18.25 -12.19 37.88
CA ASN A 162 -17.58 -11.27 36.95
C ASN A 162 -18.06 -9.80 36.94
N ILE A 163 -18.50 -9.24 38.08
CA ILE A 163 -18.67 -7.77 38.18
C ILE A 163 -17.28 -7.14 38.03
N THR A 164 -17.06 -6.43 36.92
CA THR A 164 -15.84 -5.66 36.69
C THR A 164 -16.16 -4.19 36.84
N VAL A 165 -15.55 -3.54 37.83
CA VAL A 165 -15.58 -2.08 37.98
C VAL A 165 -14.30 -1.55 37.36
N SER A 166 -14.41 -0.93 36.19
CA SER A 166 -13.28 -0.21 35.59
C SER A 166 -13.34 1.24 36.05
N LEU A 167 -12.30 1.67 36.76
CA LEU A 167 -12.08 3.06 37.12
C LEU A 167 -11.00 3.56 36.16
N THR A 168 -11.41 4.24 35.09
CA THR A 168 -10.43 4.92 34.23
C THR A 168 -10.08 6.24 34.91
N PRO A 169 -8.82 6.45 35.36
CA PRO A 169 -8.43 7.76 35.86
C PRO A 169 -8.67 8.79 34.75
N THR A 170 -9.28 9.92 35.11
CA THR A 170 -9.34 11.07 34.22
C THR A 170 -7.90 11.37 33.78
N PRO A 171 -7.61 11.49 32.47
CA PRO A 171 -6.30 11.90 32.02
C PRO A 171 -5.90 13.18 32.77
N PRO A 172 -4.64 13.33 33.18
CA PRO A 172 -4.20 14.59 33.79
C PRO A 172 -4.51 15.75 32.84
N ALA A 173 -4.93 16.86 33.44
CA ALA A 173 -5.02 18.17 32.79
C ALA A 173 -3.78 18.42 31.92
N PRO A 174 -3.92 18.72 30.61
CA PRO A 174 -2.76 19.12 29.82
C PRO A 174 -2.12 20.37 30.43
N VAL A 175 -0.78 20.43 30.40
CA VAL A 175 -0.04 21.54 31.02
C VAL A 175 -0.37 22.90 30.38
N ASN A 176 -0.88 22.90 29.14
CA ASN A 176 -1.16 24.08 28.33
C ASN A 176 -2.66 24.42 28.20
N GLU A 177 -3.43 24.26 29.27
CA GLU A 177 -4.86 24.62 29.31
C GLU A 177 -5.15 26.13 29.25
N THR A 178 -4.14 26.97 29.51
CA THR A 178 -4.26 28.42 29.48
C THR A 178 -3.19 29.01 28.57
N CYS A 179 -3.41 30.22 28.04
CA CYS A 179 -2.37 30.86 27.26
C CYS A 179 -1.10 31.12 28.10
N ALA A 180 -1.23 31.32 29.42
CA ALA A 180 -0.08 31.60 30.30
C ALA A 180 0.84 30.38 30.44
N THR A 181 0.30 29.19 30.19
CA THR A 181 1.02 27.92 30.18
C THR A 181 1.13 27.33 28.77
N ALA A 182 0.95 28.17 27.74
CA ALA A 182 1.04 27.75 26.36
C ALA A 182 2.38 27.08 26.08
N ILE A 183 2.36 25.99 25.31
CA ILE A 183 3.59 25.37 24.83
C ILE A 183 4.22 26.35 23.85
N ASP A 184 5.39 26.89 24.19
CA ASP A 184 6.16 27.71 23.26
C ASP A 184 6.70 26.81 22.15
N VAL A 185 6.02 26.85 21.01
CA VAL A 185 6.43 26.12 19.82
C VAL A 185 7.63 26.80 19.17
N SER A 186 7.89 28.08 19.46
CA SER A 186 9.08 28.78 18.99
C SER A 186 10.38 28.20 19.56
N ALA A 187 10.39 27.65 20.79
CA ALA A 187 11.60 27.11 21.41
C ALA A 187 12.04 25.76 20.84
N GLY A 188 11.09 24.86 20.53
CA GLY A 188 11.37 23.61 19.80
C GLY A 188 11.52 23.84 18.29
N ALA A 189 10.87 24.87 17.77
CA ALA A 189 10.94 25.24 16.39
C ALA A 189 12.10 26.21 16.07
N ASN A 190 12.78 26.84 17.02
CA ASN A 190 13.89 27.77 16.71
C ASN A 190 15.16 27.05 16.22
N ALA A 191 15.30 25.74 16.45
CA ALA A 191 16.37 24.97 15.81
C ALA A 191 15.99 24.46 14.40
N ALA A 192 14.69 24.40 14.07
CA ALA A 192 14.19 23.85 12.81
C ALA A 192 13.63 24.93 11.83
N LEU A 193 13.04 26.01 12.34
CA LEU A 193 12.50 27.17 11.61
C LEU A 193 13.50 28.33 11.46
N THR A 194 14.72 28.20 11.99
CA THR A 194 15.86 29.04 11.57
C THR A 194 16.49 28.51 10.29
N GLY A 195 16.22 27.25 9.93
CA GLY A 195 16.45 26.71 8.60
C GLY A 195 15.29 27.06 7.65
N PRO A 196 15.53 27.09 6.33
CA PRO A 196 14.51 27.38 5.30
C PRO A 196 13.40 26.33 5.19
N PHE A 197 13.27 25.41 6.14
CA PHE A 197 12.29 24.32 6.12
C PHE A 197 11.81 24.05 7.54
N THR A 198 10.50 24.14 7.80
CA THR A 198 9.72 23.04 8.39
C THR A 198 8.29 23.46 8.67
N ASN A 199 7.39 22.51 8.45
CA ASN A 199 6.09 22.52 9.11
C ASN A 199 6.30 22.11 10.55
N PHE A 200 5.83 22.91 11.50
CA PHE A 200 5.94 22.54 12.90
C PHE A 200 4.68 21.79 13.34
N ILE A 201 4.87 20.58 13.85
CA ILE A 201 3.82 19.76 14.46
C ILE A 201 4.26 19.46 15.90
N PRO A 202 3.70 20.12 16.93
CA PRO A 202 4.00 19.79 18.32
C PRO A 202 3.55 18.36 18.65
N PRO A 203 4.12 17.70 19.67
CA PRO A 203 3.58 16.45 20.18
C PRO A 203 2.08 16.58 20.50
N ALA A 204 1.29 15.56 20.15
CA ALA A 204 -0.13 15.53 20.46
C ALA A 204 -0.35 15.63 21.98
N GLN A 205 -1.33 16.41 22.40
CA GLN A 205 -1.69 16.60 23.81
C GLN A 205 -2.96 15.80 24.14
N GLU A 206 -2.98 15.20 25.32
CA GLU A 206 -4.18 14.53 25.85
C GLU A 206 -5.15 15.57 26.42
N ILE A 207 -6.28 15.80 25.75
CA ILE A 207 -7.26 16.83 26.11
C ILE A 207 -8.38 16.32 27.03
N GLY A 208 -8.42 15.01 27.29
CA GLY A 208 -9.45 14.37 28.14
C GLY A 208 -9.54 14.95 29.56
N GLY A 209 -8.42 15.43 30.10
CA GLY A 209 -8.31 16.06 31.41
C GLY A 209 -8.61 17.55 31.46
N ALA A 210 -8.80 18.20 30.31
CA ALA A 210 -8.87 19.65 30.25
C ALA A 210 -10.07 20.22 30.99
N ASN A 211 -9.84 21.24 31.82
CA ASN A 211 -10.91 21.88 32.57
C ASN A 211 -11.78 22.76 31.65
N PRO A 212 -13.10 22.54 31.54
CA PRO A 212 -13.98 23.39 30.74
C PRO A 212 -14.05 24.85 31.22
N SER A 213 -13.75 25.13 32.50
CA SER A 213 -13.91 26.46 33.09
C SER A 213 -12.76 27.42 32.78
N THR A 214 -11.62 26.95 32.26
CA THR A 214 -10.42 27.77 32.02
C THR A 214 -10.54 28.67 30.78
N ILE A 215 -11.66 28.57 30.05
CA ILE A 215 -11.85 29.24 28.75
C ILE A 215 -12.98 30.29 28.81
N ALA A 216 -13.56 30.54 29.98
CA ALA A 216 -14.67 31.49 30.13
C ALA A 216 -14.17 32.90 30.51
N PRO A 217 -14.60 33.97 29.80
CA PRO A 217 -15.42 33.99 28.58
C PRO A 217 -14.64 33.56 27.31
N SER A 218 -15.32 32.90 26.37
CA SER A 218 -14.70 32.33 25.15
C SER A 218 -13.98 33.42 24.36
N PRO A 219 -12.64 33.34 24.18
CA PRO A 219 -11.92 34.30 23.35
C PRO A 219 -12.13 34.03 21.83
N PHE A 220 -12.85 32.98 21.45
CA PHE A 220 -12.98 32.53 20.07
C PHE A 220 -14.04 33.35 19.30
N SER A 221 -13.59 34.22 18.40
CA SER A 221 -14.46 35.10 17.59
C SER A 221 -15.45 34.34 16.68
N CYS A 222 -15.08 33.14 16.24
CA CYS A 222 -15.89 32.31 15.35
C CYS A 222 -16.73 31.26 16.08
N GLN A 223 -16.60 31.11 17.40
CA GLN A 223 -17.34 30.09 18.15
C GLN A 223 -17.70 30.56 19.57
N ALA A 224 -18.99 30.80 19.81
CA ALA A 224 -19.49 31.30 21.08
C ALA A 224 -19.33 30.30 22.25
N THR A 225 -19.35 29.00 21.94
CA THR A 225 -19.27 27.94 22.95
C THR A 225 -18.18 26.96 22.58
N VAL A 226 -17.13 26.97 23.40
CA VAL A 226 -16.03 26.00 23.35
C VAL A 226 -15.91 25.32 24.71
N SER A 227 -15.40 24.11 24.71
CA SER A 227 -14.94 23.42 25.90
C SER A 227 -13.52 22.95 25.63
N ARG A 228 -12.68 22.87 26.67
CA ARG A 228 -11.35 22.25 26.63
C ARG A 228 -10.43 22.80 25.53
N ALA A 229 -9.47 23.63 25.90
CA ALA A 229 -8.53 24.23 24.97
C ALA A 229 -7.10 23.81 25.31
N THR A 230 -6.31 23.61 24.28
CA THR A 230 -4.85 23.54 24.38
C THR A 230 -4.26 24.76 23.70
N TRP A 231 -3.30 25.40 24.37
CA TRP A 231 -2.68 26.64 23.94
C TRP A 231 -1.22 26.44 23.51
N TYR A 232 -0.85 27.16 22.46
CA TYR A 232 0.50 27.17 21.90
C TYR A 232 0.94 28.63 21.71
N ALA A 233 2.21 28.92 21.92
CA ALA A 233 2.82 30.24 21.68
C ALA A 233 3.78 30.13 20.49
N PHE A 234 3.65 31.02 19.51
CA PHE A 234 4.44 31.01 18.29
C PHE A 234 4.99 32.41 17.99
N THR A 235 6.32 32.52 17.89
CA THR A 235 7.01 33.75 17.50
C THR A 235 7.68 33.51 16.14
N PRO A 236 7.15 34.06 15.03
CA PRO A 236 7.71 33.86 13.72
C PRO A 236 9.11 34.48 13.63
N SER A 237 10.03 33.80 12.96
CA SER A 237 11.37 34.33 12.66
C SER A 237 11.36 35.32 11.48
N ALA A 238 10.32 35.27 10.64
CA ALA A 238 10.16 36.11 9.44
C ALA A 238 8.72 36.61 9.30
N SER A 239 8.56 37.85 8.82
CA SER A 239 7.25 38.41 8.48
C SER A 239 6.77 37.81 7.16
N ALA A 240 5.69 37.05 7.19
CA ALA A 240 5.16 36.33 6.04
C ALA A 240 3.70 35.93 6.25
N ALA A 241 3.08 35.38 5.22
CA ALA A 241 1.83 34.65 5.34
C ALA A 241 2.08 33.27 5.98
N TYR A 242 1.28 32.88 6.97
CA TYR A 242 1.34 31.60 7.66
C TYR A 242 0.00 30.88 7.58
N ILE A 243 0.05 29.56 7.46
CA ILE A 243 -1.09 28.66 7.55
C ILE A 243 -1.06 28.02 8.94
N VAL A 244 -2.12 28.22 9.71
CA VAL A 244 -2.31 27.58 11.02
C VAL A 244 -3.55 26.72 10.96
N GLY A 245 -3.46 25.45 11.37
CA GLY A 245 -4.59 24.53 11.30
C GLY A 245 -4.48 23.31 12.22
N SER A 246 -5.49 22.43 12.20
CA SER A 246 -5.52 21.20 13.01
C SER A 246 -5.72 19.91 12.22
N CYS A 247 -6.13 20.02 10.94
CA CYS A 247 -6.42 18.91 10.05
C CYS A 247 -5.54 18.97 8.80
N THR A 248 -5.27 17.81 8.21
CA THR A 248 -4.23 17.62 7.21
C THR A 248 -4.76 17.81 5.80
N SER A 249 -4.65 19.02 5.25
CA SER A 249 -5.00 19.26 3.85
C SER A 249 -3.83 19.16 2.86
N ALA A 250 -2.64 18.78 3.34
CA ALA A 250 -1.40 18.91 2.54
C ALA A 250 -0.32 17.87 2.86
N GLY A 251 -0.69 16.62 3.21
CA GLY A 251 0.29 15.53 3.38
C GLY A 251 1.10 15.54 4.69
N LEU A 252 0.90 16.51 5.58
CA LEU A 252 1.31 16.40 6.98
C LEU A 252 0.38 15.45 7.69
N ALA A 253 0.83 14.53 8.54
CA ALA A 253 -0.06 13.70 9.35
C ALA A 253 -0.18 14.29 10.75
N THR A 254 -1.31 14.92 11.11
CA THR A 254 -1.59 15.24 12.51
C THR A 254 -2.23 14.02 13.17
N GLN A 255 -1.86 13.76 14.43
CA GLN A 255 -2.53 12.82 15.34
C GLN A 255 -3.75 13.46 16.02
N ASN A 256 -4.30 14.55 15.47
CA ASN A 256 -5.47 15.19 16.03
C ASN A 256 -6.69 14.27 15.84
N THR A 257 -7.31 13.90 16.95
CA THR A 257 -8.49 13.02 16.96
C THR A 257 -9.75 13.76 17.38
N MET A 258 -9.63 15.04 17.75
CA MET A 258 -10.79 15.85 18.12
C MET A 258 -11.63 16.18 16.89
N VAL A 259 -12.87 15.71 16.88
CA VAL A 259 -13.88 16.17 15.92
C VAL A 259 -14.46 17.51 16.36
N ASN A 260 -15.06 18.26 15.44
CA ASN A 260 -15.79 19.50 15.76
C ASN A 260 -14.94 20.43 16.65
N ASN A 261 -13.76 20.79 16.18
CA ASN A 261 -12.83 21.62 16.92
C ASN A 261 -12.77 23.02 16.27
N VAL A 262 -12.17 23.97 16.98
CA VAL A 262 -11.92 25.33 16.51
C VAL A 262 -10.43 25.64 16.69
N VAL A 263 -9.83 26.24 15.67
CA VAL A 263 -8.48 26.81 15.73
C VAL A 263 -8.63 28.32 15.70
N ALA A 264 -8.11 29.00 16.73
CA ALA A 264 -8.02 30.45 16.76
C ALA A 264 -6.58 30.91 16.96
N LEU A 265 -6.24 32.00 16.29
CA LEU A 265 -4.99 32.70 16.42
C LEU A 265 -5.24 34.06 17.06
N PHE A 266 -4.37 34.43 17.99
CA PHE A 266 -4.45 35.65 18.78
C PHE A 266 -3.17 36.45 18.71
N ASP A 267 -3.30 37.77 18.71
CA ASP A 267 -2.19 38.69 18.92
C ASP A 267 -1.70 38.59 20.37
N GLY A 268 -0.42 38.26 20.54
CA GLY A 268 0.22 38.12 21.84
C GLY A 268 1.10 39.31 22.24
N THR A 269 1.02 40.45 21.54
CA THR A 269 1.81 41.67 21.84
C THR A 269 1.69 42.12 23.31
N ASN A 270 0.53 41.89 23.95
CA ASN A 270 0.28 42.19 25.37
C ASN A 270 0.29 40.93 26.26
N GLY A 271 0.88 39.83 25.78
CA GLY A 271 0.81 38.53 26.41
C GLY A 271 -0.63 38.05 26.60
N CYS A 272 -0.84 37.31 27.69
CA CYS A 272 -2.14 36.72 28.04
C CYS A 272 -3.16 37.68 28.64
N ALA A 273 -2.76 38.91 28.96
CA ALA A 273 -3.64 39.86 29.64
C ALA A 273 -4.72 40.42 28.71
N SER A 274 -4.46 40.49 27.39
CA SER A 274 -5.44 40.93 26.40
C SER A 274 -5.22 40.22 25.07
N LEU A 275 -5.87 39.08 24.88
CA LEU A 275 -5.82 38.37 23.60
C LEU A 275 -6.84 39.00 22.63
N SER A 276 -6.36 39.51 21.50
CA SER A 276 -7.22 39.91 20.39
C SER A 276 -7.21 38.84 19.31
N SER A 277 -8.39 38.36 18.90
CA SER A 277 -8.50 37.32 17.87
C SER A 277 -8.10 37.90 16.51
N LEU A 278 -7.11 37.28 15.87
CA LEU A 278 -6.63 37.63 14.53
C LEU A 278 -7.28 36.77 13.45
N ALA A 279 -7.43 35.48 13.72
CA ALA A 279 -8.13 34.54 12.86
C ALA A 279 -8.80 33.45 13.70
N CYS A 280 -9.87 32.87 13.16
CA CYS A 280 -10.61 31.80 13.81
C CYS A 280 -11.32 30.96 12.74
N THR A 281 -11.18 29.64 12.80
CA THR A 281 -11.80 28.71 11.86
C THR A 281 -12.38 27.48 12.54
N THR A 282 -13.59 27.11 12.15
CA THR A 282 -14.32 25.92 12.62
C THR A 282 -14.57 24.99 11.44
N THR A 283 -14.15 23.73 11.49
CA THR A 283 -14.62 22.67 10.57
C THR A 283 -14.25 21.28 11.13
N THR A 284 -14.84 20.22 10.57
CA THR A 284 -14.48 18.83 10.84
C THR A 284 -13.42 18.34 9.86
N CYS A 285 -12.44 17.55 10.32
CA CYS A 285 -11.37 16.98 9.47
C CYS A 285 -11.86 16.00 8.38
N SER A 286 -13.16 15.77 8.25
CA SER A 286 -13.79 14.76 7.38
C SER A 286 -14.07 15.25 5.94
N GLY A 287 -13.23 16.14 5.38
CA GLY A 287 -13.32 16.55 3.97
C GLY A 287 -12.97 18.00 3.65
N GLY A 288 -12.48 18.78 4.60
CA GLY A 288 -12.13 20.19 4.41
C GLY A 288 -10.84 20.61 5.12
N VAL A 289 -10.23 21.68 4.62
CA VAL A 289 -9.06 22.29 5.22
C VAL A 289 -9.48 23.15 6.41
N GLN A 290 -9.10 22.75 7.63
CA GLN A 290 -9.22 23.64 8.77
C GLN A 290 -7.91 24.40 8.96
N SER A 291 -7.73 25.45 8.16
CA SER A 291 -6.60 26.35 8.30
C SER A 291 -6.97 27.80 8.02
N SER A 292 -6.28 28.72 8.68
CA SER A 292 -6.32 30.14 8.35
C SER A 292 -4.99 30.57 7.74
N ASN A 293 -5.05 31.29 6.62
CA ASN A 293 -3.89 31.95 6.01
C ASN A 293 -3.84 33.40 6.53
N ILE A 294 -2.76 33.78 7.20
CA ILE A 294 -2.64 35.08 7.87
C ILE A 294 -1.22 35.63 7.85
N ASN A 295 -1.10 36.94 7.63
CA ASN A 295 0.20 37.63 7.70
C ASN A 295 0.60 37.84 9.17
N LEU A 296 1.75 37.29 9.55
CA LEU A 296 2.35 37.45 10.87
C LEU A 296 3.67 38.19 10.76
N ASN A 297 4.02 38.95 11.79
CA ASN A 297 5.24 39.75 11.86
C ASN A 297 6.35 38.98 12.58
N ALA A 298 7.57 39.08 12.06
CA ALA A 298 8.76 38.55 12.71
C ALA A 298 8.91 39.11 14.13
N GLY A 299 9.33 38.26 15.08
CA GLY A 299 9.62 38.66 16.46
C GLY A 299 8.39 38.99 17.31
N THR A 300 7.17 38.92 16.76
CA THR A 300 5.92 39.10 17.51
C THR A 300 5.42 37.73 17.98
N THR A 301 5.18 37.57 19.29
CA THR A 301 4.59 36.32 19.81
C THR A 301 3.08 36.32 19.56
N TYR A 302 2.58 35.23 18.99
CA TYR A 302 1.17 34.94 18.78
C TYR A 302 0.75 33.74 19.62
N TYR A 303 -0.53 33.68 20.00
CA TYR A 303 -1.08 32.52 20.70
C TYR A 303 -2.06 31.79 19.80
N ILE A 304 -1.95 30.47 19.77
CA ILE A 304 -2.85 29.58 19.02
C ILE A 304 -3.62 28.76 20.05
N ALA A 305 -4.94 28.79 19.96
CA ALA A 305 -5.80 27.94 20.76
C ALA A 305 -6.51 26.94 19.85
N LEU A 306 -6.39 25.66 20.20
CA LEU A 306 -7.16 24.58 19.61
C LEU A 306 -8.14 24.09 20.69
N ALA A 307 -9.45 24.23 20.43
CA ALA A 307 -10.49 23.90 21.39
C ALA A 307 -11.60 23.03 20.79
N ARG A 308 -12.32 22.28 21.63
CA ARG A 308 -13.52 21.55 21.21
C ARG A 308 -14.71 22.51 21.14
N THR A 309 -15.53 22.43 20.10
CA THR A 309 -16.77 23.21 20.04
C THR A 309 -17.89 22.59 20.89
N GLY A 310 -18.71 23.42 21.52
CA GLY A 310 -19.81 22.98 22.39
C GLY A 310 -19.35 22.55 23.79
N THR A 311 -20.30 22.01 24.58
CA THR A 311 -20.09 21.60 25.99
C THR A 311 -20.18 20.09 26.20
N THR A 312 -20.44 19.31 25.15
CA THR A 312 -20.53 17.85 25.22
C THR A 312 -19.20 17.26 25.66
N ALA A 313 -19.25 16.26 26.54
CA ALA A 313 -18.06 15.52 26.94
C ALA A 313 -17.37 14.90 25.72
N LEU A 314 -16.03 14.90 25.70
CA LEU A 314 -15.25 14.25 24.65
C LEU A 314 -15.56 12.74 24.62
N ALA A 315 -15.71 12.20 23.42
CA ALA A 315 -15.72 10.76 23.22
C ALA A 315 -14.34 10.18 23.57
N ALA A 316 -14.28 8.89 23.95
CA ALA A 316 -13.02 8.19 24.23
C ALA A 316 -12.06 8.17 23.01
N THR A 317 -12.57 8.42 21.81
CA THR A 317 -11.81 8.53 20.57
C THR A 317 -11.32 9.95 20.27
N GLU A 318 -11.71 10.97 21.04
CA GLU A 318 -11.41 12.40 20.81
C GLU A 318 -10.38 12.95 21.82
N LEU A 319 -9.38 12.16 22.20
CA LEU A 319 -8.50 12.50 23.32
C LEU A 319 -7.24 13.25 22.92
N LYS A 320 -6.85 13.23 21.64
CA LYS A 320 -5.61 13.87 21.16
C LYS A 320 -5.89 15.17 20.42
N SER A 321 -5.24 16.26 20.84
CA SER A 321 -5.19 17.54 20.13
C SER A 321 -3.80 17.79 19.53
N GLN A 322 -3.76 18.31 18.30
CA GLN A 322 -2.51 18.69 17.64
C GLN A 322 -2.77 19.78 16.60
N ILE A 323 -1.90 20.79 16.55
CA ILE A 323 -1.91 21.84 15.52
C ILE A 323 -0.81 21.59 14.49
N PHE A 324 -0.87 22.30 13.37
CA PHE A 324 0.29 22.53 12.51
C PHE A 324 0.41 24.03 12.23
N ILE A 325 1.65 24.47 12.03
CA ILE A 325 1.97 25.82 11.59
C ILE A 325 2.93 25.69 10.41
N SER A 326 2.60 26.32 9.29
CA SER A 326 3.47 26.41 8.13
C SER A 326 3.51 27.83 7.60
N ARG A 327 4.59 28.19 6.91
CA ARG A 327 4.60 29.39 6.08
C ARG A 327 3.83 29.13 4.79
N ALA A 328 2.95 30.05 4.39
CA ALA A 328 2.12 29.90 3.19
C ALA A 328 2.92 30.09 1.89
N ASP A 329 4.06 30.78 1.96
CA ASP A 329 5.00 30.98 0.86
C ASP A 329 6.04 29.86 0.75
N GLN A 330 6.10 28.97 1.75
CA GLN A 330 6.90 27.75 1.70
C GLN A 330 6.02 26.57 1.31
N ALA A 331 6.54 25.73 0.41
CA ALA A 331 5.93 24.45 0.17
C ALA A 331 5.95 23.66 1.49
N ILE A 332 4.88 22.93 1.76
CA ILE A 332 4.81 22.03 2.90
C ILE A 332 5.78 20.88 2.59
N CYS A 333 7.01 21.02 3.04
CA CYS A 333 8.03 20.00 2.85
C CYS A 333 7.76 18.88 3.84
N GLY A 334 7.50 17.69 3.29
CA GLY A 334 7.43 16.46 4.08
C GLY A 334 8.82 16.07 4.60
N ALA A 335 9.04 14.77 4.79
CA ALA A 335 10.31 14.25 5.28
C ALA A 335 11.49 14.41 4.30
N ASN A 336 11.23 14.73 3.03
CA ASN A 336 12.26 14.83 2.00
C ASN A 336 12.63 16.30 1.76
N VAL A 337 13.67 16.76 2.46
CA VAL A 337 14.23 18.10 2.33
C VAL A 337 15.61 17.97 1.70
N GLU A 338 15.90 18.77 0.68
CA GLU A 338 17.24 18.80 0.06
C GLU A 338 18.35 19.12 1.08
N THR A 339 19.57 18.72 0.79
CA THR A 339 20.76 19.07 1.59
C THR A 339 21.91 19.40 0.67
N GLU A 340 22.47 20.58 0.83
CA GLU A 340 23.60 21.08 0.03
C GLU A 340 24.95 20.63 0.60
N PRO A 341 25.98 20.43 -0.25
CA PRO A 341 25.98 20.53 -1.71
C PRO A 341 25.34 19.33 -2.41
N ASN A 342 24.53 19.54 -3.45
CA ASN A 342 23.94 18.48 -4.28
C ASN A 342 23.98 18.76 -5.80
N ASP A 343 24.96 19.53 -6.26
CA ASP A 343 25.06 20.11 -7.60
C ASP A 343 25.40 19.12 -8.74
N THR A 344 25.76 17.87 -8.40
CA THR A 344 26.17 16.83 -9.35
C THR A 344 25.52 15.48 -9.04
N ALA A 345 25.48 14.54 -9.99
CA ALA A 345 25.04 13.16 -9.70
C ALA A 345 25.86 12.48 -8.59
N ALA A 346 27.14 12.84 -8.41
CA ALA A 346 28.00 12.27 -7.38
C ALA A 346 27.66 12.77 -5.96
N THR A 347 27.10 13.99 -5.86
CA THR A 347 26.69 14.63 -4.60
C THR A 347 25.18 14.65 -4.41
N ALA A 348 24.42 13.99 -5.28
CA ALA A 348 22.96 14.06 -5.31
C ALA A 348 22.31 13.56 -4.00
N ASN A 349 21.29 14.28 -3.53
CA ASN A 349 20.48 13.77 -2.41
C ASN A 349 19.68 12.56 -2.87
N SER A 350 19.72 11.47 -2.11
CA SER A 350 19.04 10.22 -2.46
C SER A 350 17.73 10.09 -1.69
N PHE A 351 16.62 9.95 -2.41
CA PHE A 351 15.29 9.76 -1.82
C PHE A 351 14.62 8.52 -2.39
N THR A 352 13.90 7.79 -1.55
CA THR A 352 12.93 6.78 -1.98
C THR A 352 11.54 7.36 -1.82
N LEU A 353 10.79 7.50 -2.91
CA LEU A 353 9.50 8.15 -2.92
C LEU A 353 8.35 7.15 -3.06
N ASN A 354 7.30 7.37 -2.28
CA ASN A 354 5.96 6.82 -2.44
C ASN A 354 5.06 7.86 -3.13
N LEU A 355 4.01 7.39 -3.81
CA LEU A 355 3.04 8.28 -4.45
C LEU A 355 2.48 9.30 -3.44
N GLY A 356 2.55 10.59 -3.79
CA GLY A 356 2.16 11.70 -2.93
C GLY A 356 3.31 12.33 -2.14
N ASP A 357 4.50 11.72 -2.12
CA ASP A 357 5.67 12.31 -1.49
C ASP A 357 6.12 13.58 -2.23
N THR A 358 6.65 14.52 -1.44
CA THR A 358 7.19 15.79 -1.93
C THR A 358 8.65 15.92 -1.50
N ILE A 359 9.51 16.40 -2.41
CA ILE A 359 10.85 16.91 -2.09
C ILE A 359 10.80 18.43 -2.18
N CYS A 360 11.49 19.13 -1.30
CA CYS A 360 11.63 20.58 -1.40
C CYS A 360 13.07 21.03 -1.53
N GLY A 361 13.23 22.17 -2.20
CA GLY A 361 14.51 22.83 -2.30
C GLY A 361 14.45 24.28 -2.77
N THR A 362 15.59 24.93 -2.89
CA THR A 362 15.73 26.31 -3.36
C THR A 362 16.96 26.45 -4.26
N SER A 363 16.72 26.62 -5.56
CA SER A 363 17.76 26.97 -6.53
C SER A 363 17.44 28.28 -7.25
N THR A 364 18.46 29.12 -7.38
CA THR A 364 18.52 30.40 -8.11
C THR A 364 19.47 30.32 -9.30
N GLY A 365 19.88 29.12 -9.72
CA GLY A 365 20.80 28.98 -10.84
C GLY A 365 20.85 27.57 -11.43
N SER A 366 21.84 27.37 -12.30
CA SER A 366 22.02 26.13 -13.07
C SER A 366 23.45 25.63 -13.05
N GLY A 367 24.31 26.22 -12.22
CA GLY A 367 25.71 25.81 -12.08
C GLY A 367 25.80 24.36 -11.63
N THR A 368 26.81 23.64 -12.11
CA THR A 368 27.14 22.26 -11.68
C THR A 368 28.38 22.25 -10.78
N SER A 369 28.71 23.40 -10.21
CA SER A 369 29.88 23.62 -9.36
C SER A 369 29.60 24.79 -8.43
N GLY A 370 30.01 24.67 -7.18
CA GLY A 370 30.02 25.77 -6.20
C GLY A 370 29.16 25.54 -4.97
N GLY A 371 28.19 24.61 -5.06
CA GLY A 371 27.22 24.32 -4.01
C GLY A 371 26.31 25.49 -3.63
N GLY A 372 25.12 25.20 -3.13
CA GLY A 372 24.20 26.21 -2.62
C GLY A 372 23.34 26.88 -3.70
N LEU A 373 22.77 28.04 -3.35
CA LEU A 373 21.63 28.61 -4.07
C LEU A 373 21.86 28.88 -5.57
N THR A 374 23.08 29.01 -6.08
CA THR A 374 23.33 29.32 -7.51
C THR A 374 23.61 28.07 -8.37
N SER A 375 23.71 26.89 -7.77
CA SER A 375 23.77 25.62 -8.49
C SER A 375 22.38 25.07 -8.83
N GLY A 376 22.34 24.09 -9.73
CA GLY A 376 21.15 23.25 -9.91
C GLY A 376 21.18 22.07 -8.94
N ASP A 377 20.03 21.73 -8.37
CA ASP A 377 19.94 20.74 -7.31
C ASP A 377 19.71 19.36 -7.92
N THR A 378 20.60 18.41 -7.63
CA THR A 378 20.54 17.05 -8.18
C THR A 378 20.05 16.06 -7.13
N PHE A 379 19.10 15.22 -7.55
CA PHE A 379 18.45 14.21 -6.74
C PHE A 379 18.58 12.85 -7.39
N ARG A 380 18.87 11.81 -6.61
CA ARG A 380 18.68 10.42 -7.02
C ARG A 380 17.37 9.92 -6.46
N ILE A 381 16.39 9.71 -7.35
CA ILE A 381 15.04 9.29 -6.97
C ILE A 381 14.87 7.82 -7.24
N LYS A 382 14.56 7.06 -6.18
CA LYS A 382 14.15 5.67 -6.27
C LYS A 382 12.65 5.54 -6.01
N THR A 383 11.98 4.70 -6.78
CA THR A 383 10.54 4.39 -6.58
C THR A 383 10.35 3.05 -5.87
N ALA A 384 9.22 2.93 -5.17
CA ALA A 384 8.79 1.71 -4.51
C ALA A 384 8.71 0.51 -5.48
N ALA A 385 8.82 -0.71 -4.93
CA ALA A 385 8.75 -1.93 -5.72
C ALA A 385 7.34 -2.25 -6.21
N HIS A 386 7.25 -2.71 -7.45
CA HIS A 386 6.01 -3.13 -8.09
C HIS A 386 6.33 -4.22 -9.13
N PRO A 387 5.36 -5.10 -9.46
CA PRO A 387 5.45 -5.96 -10.64
C PRO A 387 5.12 -5.18 -11.92
N GLY A 388 5.50 -5.71 -13.08
CA GLY A 388 5.09 -5.17 -14.38
C GLY A 388 5.65 -3.78 -14.70
N ILE A 389 4.94 -2.99 -15.51
CA ILE A 389 5.40 -1.66 -15.94
C ILE A 389 4.61 -0.59 -15.21
N ARG A 390 5.29 0.41 -14.64
CA ARG A 390 4.64 1.59 -14.05
C ARG A 390 5.12 2.86 -14.74
N ARG A 391 4.19 3.75 -15.03
CA ARG A 391 4.44 5.11 -15.52
C ARG A 391 4.45 6.07 -14.35
N ASN A 392 5.59 6.70 -14.13
CA ASN A 392 5.84 7.58 -13.02
C ASN A 392 5.91 9.03 -13.48
N ARG A 393 5.32 9.95 -12.72
CA ARG A 393 5.35 11.39 -13.01
C ARG A 393 5.70 12.19 -11.79
N ILE A 394 6.64 13.12 -11.95
CA ILE A 394 6.99 14.10 -10.92
C ILE A 394 6.98 15.49 -11.54
N ARG A 395 6.40 16.46 -10.83
CA ARG A 395 6.30 17.85 -11.30
C ARG A 395 7.01 18.79 -10.34
N VAL A 396 7.63 19.84 -10.89
CA VAL A 396 8.13 20.96 -10.09
C VAL A 396 7.07 22.04 -9.94
N ALA A 397 6.84 22.51 -8.73
CA ALA A 397 5.97 23.63 -8.40
C ALA A 397 6.70 24.62 -7.51
N SER A 398 6.53 25.92 -7.76
CA SER A 398 7.12 27.01 -6.99
C SER A 398 6.14 28.19 -7.00
N SER A 399 6.12 28.99 -5.93
CA SER A 399 5.31 30.21 -5.86
C SER A 399 5.82 31.29 -6.83
N LEU A 400 7.09 31.22 -7.23
CA LEU A 400 7.66 32.03 -8.30
C LEU A 400 8.05 31.12 -9.46
N ALA A 401 7.26 31.16 -10.53
CA ALA A 401 7.47 30.30 -11.69
C ALA A 401 8.85 30.54 -12.33
N GLY A 402 9.55 29.46 -12.66
CA GLY A 402 10.82 29.54 -13.39
C GLY A 402 11.66 28.28 -13.28
N HIS A 403 11.58 27.55 -12.16
CA HIS A 403 12.33 26.31 -11.97
C HIS A 403 12.03 25.27 -13.06
N THR A 404 13.08 24.69 -13.61
CA THR A 404 13.00 23.65 -14.64
C THR A 404 13.48 22.33 -14.04
N LEU A 405 12.66 21.30 -14.20
CA LEU A 405 12.97 19.93 -13.82
C LEU A 405 13.50 19.14 -15.02
N ILE A 406 14.55 18.36 -14.82
CA ILE A 406 15.27 17.64 -15.86
C ILE A 406 15.58 16.22 -15.41
N ILE A 407 15.30 15.20 -16.22
CA ILE A 407 15.88 13.86 -16.04
C ILE A 407 17.27 13.85 -16.67
N ARG A 408 18.28 13.48 -15.87
CA ARG A 408 19.69 13.43 -16.25
C ARG A 408 20.09 12.01 -16.62
N GLY A 409 20.92 11.91 -17.65
CA GLY A 409 21.53 10.68 -18.17
C GLY A 409 23.03 10.81 -18.32
N LEU A 410 23.60 9.89 -19.09
CA LEU A 410 24.98 9.91 -19.56
C LEU A 410 25.01 10.17 -21.06
N SER A 411 26.01 10.93 -21.51
CA SER A 411 26.30 11.09 -22.94
C SER A 411 26.70 9.75 -23.57
N GLN A 412 26.41 9.57 -24.85
CA GLN A 412 26.91 8.47 -25.65
C GLN A 412 27.58 9.00 -26.92
N SER A 413 28.62 8.32 -27.39
CA SER A 413 29.24 8.60 -28.68
C SER A 413 29.62 7.30 -29.37
N ALA A 414 29.18 7.15 -30.63
CA ALA A 414 29.44 5.96 -31.45
C ALA A 414 29.07 4.63 -30.74
N GLY A 415 28.01 4.62 -29.94
CA GLY A 415 27.53 3.43 -29.23
C GLY A 415 28.31 3.12 -27.96
N VAL A 416 29.18 4.03 -27.52
CA VAL A 416 29.94 3.91 -26.27
C VAL A 416 29.39 4.90 -25.25
N ILE A 417 28.93 4.37 -24.11
CA ILE A 417 28.43 5.16 -22.99
C ILE A 417 29.61 5.92 -22.36
N GLY A 418 29.50 7.25 -22.33
CA GLY A 418 30.45 8.14 -21.67
C GLY A 418 30.14 8.34 -20.18
N THR A 419 30.95 9.17 -19.52
CA THR A 419 30.79 9.50 -18.10
C THR A 419 30.21 10.89 -17.85
N SER A 420 30.10 11.72 -18.91
CA SER A 420 29.56 13.08 -18.81
C SER A 420 28.05 13.05 -18.64
N GLU A 421 27.53 13.83 -17.69
CA GLU A 421 26.09 13.99 -17.52
C GLU A 421 25.47 14.71 -18.72
N SER A 422 24.29 14.26 -19.12
CA SER A 422 23.53 14.84 -20.24
C SER A 422 22.06 14.97 -19.89
N ASP A 423 21.34 15.88 -20.57
CA ASP A 423 19.89 16.04 -20.41
C ASP A 423 19.17 14.98 -21.25
N ILE A 424 18.33 14.16 -20.64
CA ILE A 424 17.46 13.24 -21.38
C ILE A 424 16.12 13.90 -21.63
N GLN A 425 15.45 14.37 -20.57
CA GLN A 425 14.09 14.90 -20.64
C GLN A 425 13.98 16.18 -19.83
N THR A 426 13.47 17.25 -20.45
CA THR A 426 13.32 18.57 -19.81
C THR A 426 11.84 18.93 -19.69
N SER A 427 11.40 19.20 -18.47
CA SER A 427 10.06 19.68 -18.20
C SER A 427 9.79 21.03 -18.87
N ASN A 428 8.53 21.32 -19.16
CA ASN A 428 8.12 22.58 -19.75
C ASN A 428 6.69 22.96 -19.34
N THR A 429 6.29 24.19 -19.64
CA THR A 429 4.94 24.70 -19.31
C THR A 429 3.81 24.10 -20.14
N ALA A 430 4.10 23.41 -21.26
CA ALA A 430 3.11 22.77 -22.12
C ALA A 430 2.78 21.31 -21.70
N THR A 431 3.57 20.71 -20.82
CA THR A 431 3.26 19.39 -20.22
C THR A 431 1.93 19.42 -19.46
N VAL A 432 1.26 18.27 -19.39
CA VAL A 432 0.03 18.09 -18.61
C VAL A 432 0.25 16.93 -17.63
N PRO A 433 0.42 17.21 -16.32
CA PRO A 433 0.46 18.53 -15.67
C PRO A 433 1.70 19.37 -16.06
N THR A 434 1.60 20.69 -15.92
CA THR A 434 2.69 21.62 -16.29
C THR A 434 3.96 21.37 -15.49
N ARG A 435 5.12 21.53 -16.13
CA ARG A 435 6.46 21.31 -15.58
C ARG A 435 6.67 19.91 -14.98
N MET A 436 6.15 18.90 -15.67
CA MET A 436 6.30 17.49 -15.32
C MET A 436 7.44 16.84 -16.11
N VAL A 437 8.07 15.82 -15.51
CA VAL A 437 8.85 14.80 -16.21
C VAL A 437 8.28 13.41 -15.90
N GLN A 438 8.43 12.49 -16.85
CA GLN A 438 7.87 11.14 -16.84
C GLN A 438 8.94 10.11 -17.16
N TRP A 439 8.88 8.99 -16.43
CA TRP A 439 9.70 7.80 -16.69
C TRP A 439 8.87 6.55 -16.43
N TYR A 440 9.38 5.42 -16.90
CA TYR A 440 8.79 4.11 -16.67
C TYR A 440 9.73 3.26 -15.85
N THR A 441 9.16 2.47 -14.95
CA THR A 441 9.89 1.48 -14.15
C THR A 441 9.45 0.07 -14.51
N LEU A 442 10.41 -0.84 -14.55
CA LEU A 442 10.26 -2.21 -15.07
C LEU A 442 10.43 -3.21 -13.93
N GLY A 443 9.31 -3.72 -13.43
CA GLY A 443 9.14 -4.30 -12.10
C GLY A 443 9.69 -5.71 -11.85
N ASN A 444 10.17 -6.40 -12.88
CA ASN A 444 10.55 -7.82 -12.80
C ASN A 444 12.04 -8.09 -13.07
N SER A 445 12.84 -7.04 -13.33
CA SER A 445 14.27 -7.23 -13.61
C SER A 445 15.05 -7.52 -12.32
N PRO A 446 15.93 -8.55 -12.28
CA PRO A 446 16.86 -8.77 -11.16
C PRO A 446 17.77 -7.57 -10.90
N ASP A 447 18.05 -6.80 -11.96
CA ASP A 447 18.79 -5.54 -11.92
C ASP A 447 17.89 -4.33 -11.58
N ALA A 448 16.56 -4.45 -11.64
CA ALA A 448 15.60 -3.43 -11.17
C ALA A 448 15.56 -3.26 -9.64
N ASN A 449 16.54 -3.82 -8.91
CA ASN A 449 16.81 -3.36 -7.55
C ASN A 449 17.14 -1.86 -7.52
N ASP A 450 17.60 -1.29 -8.64
CA ASP A 450 17.93 0.12 -8.77
C ASP A 450 17.05 0.85 -9.81
N ARG A 451 15.74 0.92 -9.57
CA ARG A 451 14.75 1.78 -10.28
C ARG A 451 14.96 3.28 -9.99
N SER A 452 16.20 3.72 -10.09
CA SER A 452 16.59 5.09 -9.81
C SER A 452 16.57 5.93 -11.08
N ILE A 453 16.34 7.22 -10.93
CA ILE A 453 16.68 8.23 -11.94
C ILE A 453 17.45 9.36 -11.26
N ASN A 454 18.30 10.04 -12.02
CA ASN A 454 18.84 11.33 -11.59
C ASN A 454 17.90 12.42 -12.09
N LEU A 455 17.40 13.24 -11.17
CA LEU A 455 16.63 14.44 -11.45
C LEU A 455 17.48 15.67 -11.12
N ARG A 456 17.36 16.72 -11.91
CA ARG A 456 17.94 18.03 -11.62
C ARG A 456 16.87 19.11 -11.64
N VAL A 457 16.90 19.99 -10.65
CA VAL A 457 16.13 21.23 -10.64
C VAL A 457 17.08 22.39 -10.91
N THR A 458 16.80 23.18 -11.94
CA THR A 458 17.56 24.40 -12.21
C THR A 458 16.66 25.62 -12.04
N GLY A 459 17.23 26.67 -11.47
CA GLY A 459 16.64 27.99 -11.35
C GLY A 459 17.29 29.02 -12.28
N THR A 460 16.87 30.26 -12.09
CA THR A 460 17.53 31.46 -12.59
C THR A 460 17.68 32.44 -11.42
N THR A 461 18.38 33.56 -11.62
CA THR A 461 18.51 34.57 -10.56
C THR A 461 17.16 35.14 -10.10
N SER A 462 16.09 34.97 -10.87
CA SER A 462 14.73 35.35 -10.49
C SER A 462 13.97 34.28 -9.73
N THR A 463 14.44 33.03 -9.64
CA THR A 463 13.71 31.94 -8.96
C THR A 463 14.08 31.85 -7.48
N THR A 464 13.87 32.93 -6.74
CA THR A 464 14.24 33.04 -5.32
C THR A 464 13.29 32.33 -4.35
N ALA A 465 12.13 31.89 -4.84
CA ALA A 465 11.20 31.09 -4.04
C ALA A 465 11.62 29.62 -3.97
N GLN A 466 11.25 28.96 -2.89
CA GLN A 466 11.37 27.51 -2.73
C GLN A 466 10.53 26.79 -3.79
N TYR A 467 11.05 25.67 -4.31
CA TYR A 467 10.30 24.74 -5.13
C TYR A 467 9.95 23.46 -4.37
N SER A 468 8.98 22.74 -4.92
CA SER A 468 8.57 21.40 -4.51
C SER A 468 8.53 20.47 -5.72
N LEU A 469 9.11 19.29 -5.59
CA LEU A 469 8.95 18.17 -6.51
C LEU A 469 7.88 17.25 -5.96
N ASN A 470 6.74 17.19 -6.64
CA ASN A 470 5.59 16.42 -6.21
C ASN A 470 5.50 15.14 -7.03
N TYR A 471 5.64 13.97 -6.40
CA TYR A 471 5.48 12.68 -7.05
C TYR A 471 3.99 12.35 -7.18
N ILE A 472 3.44 12.55 -8.39
CA ILE A 472 2.00 12.72 -8.61
C ILE A 472 1.32 11.54 -9.31
N ALA A 473 2.06 10.62 -9.93
CA ALA A 473 1.47 9.44 -10.57
C ALA A 473 2.42 8.24 -10.56
N SER A 474 1.84 7.05 -10.44
CA SER A 474 2.49 5.74 -10.61
C SER A 474 1.47 4.76 -11.22
N ASP A 475 1.11 5.01 -12.48
CA ASP A 475 0.05 4.29 -13.19
C ASP A 475 0.57 2.93 -13.68
N GLU A 476 -0.21 1.87 -13.54
CA GLU A 476 0.12 0.59 -14.16
C GLU A 476 -0.08 0.65 -15.67
N ILE A 477 0.88 0.14 -16.42
CA ILE A 477 0.80 0.03 -17.87
C ILE A 477 0.68 -1.43 -18.24
N VAL A 478 -0.42 -1.77 -18.89
CA VAL A 478 -0.66 -3.09 -19.46
C VAL A 478 -0.24 -3.07 -20.92
N PRO A 479 0.79 -3.84 -21.34
CA PRO A 479 1.18 -3.93 -22.73
C PRO A 479 0.04 -4.44 -23.61
N THR A 480 -0.08 -3.90 -24.81
CA THR A 480 -1.07 -4.35 -25.80
C THR A 480 -0.54 -5.63 -26.49
N ASP A 481 -1.29 -6.73 -26.43
CA ASP A 481 -0.92 -7.95 -27.17
C ASP A 481 -0.98 -7.69 -28.69
N LEU A 482 0.00 -8.21 -29.44
CA LEU A 482 -0.05 -8.19 -30.91
C LEU A 482 -1.19 -9.08 -31.43
N ALA A 483 -1.72 -8.76 -32.61
CA ALA A 483 -2.90 -9.41 -33.19
C ALA A 483 -2.74 -10.92 -33.47
N ARG A 484 -1.50 -11.43 -33.57
CA ARG A 484 -1.23 -12.87 -33.66
C ARG A 484 0.08 -13.24 -32.97
N THR A 485 0.22 -14.53 -32.70
CA THR A 485 1.50 -15.15 -32.32
C THR A 485 2.46 -15.12 -33.50
N ILE A 486 3.74 -14.88 -33.21
CA ILE A 486 4.82 -14.73 -34.20
C ILE A 486 5.62 -16.04 -34.29
N ARG A 487 6.08 -16.43 -35.49
CA ARG A 487 6.98 -17.58 -35.64
C ARG A 487 8.40 -17.24 -35.19
N PRO A 488 9.13 -18.18 -34.57
CA PRO A 488 10.53 -17.95 -34.23
C PRO A 488 11.39 -17.87 -35.49
N GLY A 489 12.56 -17.26 -35.36
CA GLY A 489 13.49 -17.04 -36.46
C GLY A 489 13.87 -15.56 -36.61
N SER A 490 14.34 -15.20 -37.81
CA SER A 490 14.71 -13.82 -38.13
C SER A 490 13.45 -12.96 -38.30
N LEU A 491 13.25 -12.01 -37.39
CA LEU A 491 12.14 -11.07 -37.40
C LEU A 491 12.63 -9.69 -37.82
N VAL A 492 11.78 -8.95 -38.56
CA VAL A 492 11.97 -7.53 -38.83
C VAL A 492 10.88 -6.75 -38.08
N ILE A 493 11.28 -5.85 -37.19
CA ILE A 493 10.39 -4.92 -36.49
C ILE A 493 10.70 -3.53 -37.02
N THR A 494 9.72 -2.84 -37.61
CA THR A 494 9.99 -1.55 -38.25
C THR A 494 8.81 -0.58 -38.25
N SER A 495 9.11 0.69 -38.06
CA SER A 495 8.18 1.81 -38.27
C SER A 495 8.33 2.44 -39.67
N VAL A 496 9.35 2.03 -40.44
CA VAL A 496 9.63 2.51 -41.81
C VAL A 496 8.41 2.28 -42.71
N GLY A 497 7.94 3.37 -43.32
CA GLY A 497 6.74 3.37 -44.16
C GLY A 497 5.41 3.12 -43.42
N GLN A 498 5.42 3.03 -42.09
CA GLN A 498 4.21 2.91 -41.25
C GLN A 498 3.80 4.26 -40.64
N THR A 499 4.78 5.14 -40.41
CA THR A 499 4.61 6.52 -39.95
C THR A 499 5.58 7.44 -40.71
N THR A 500 5.54 8.74 -40.43
CA THR A 500 6.62 9.70 -40.78
C THR A 500 7.24 10.31 -39.53
N THR A 501 6.78 9.85 -38.37
CA THR A 501 7.29 10.30 -37.08
C THR A 501 8.65 9.65 -36.90
N ASP A 502 9.60 10.45 -36.43
CA ASP A 502 10.81 9.96 -35.77
C ASP A 502 10.41 8.89 -34.75
N THR A 503 11.05 7.72 -34.72
CA THR A 503 10.72 6.66 -33.74
C THR A 503 11.97 6.07 -33.11
N ASP A 504 11.88 5.64 -31.85
CA ASP A 504 12.88 4.82 -31.18
C ASP A 504 12.21 3.61 -30.52
N LEU A 505 12.80 2.42 -30.66
CA LEU A 505 12.29 1.20 -30.06
C LEU A 505 13.32 0.41 -29.27
N TRP A 506 12.84 -0.33 -28.28
CA TRP A 506 13.59 -1.28 -27.48
C TRP A 506 12.82 -2.58 -27.24
N ILE A 507 13.54 -3.70 -27.27
CA ILE A 507 12.98 -5.01 -26.93
C ILE A 507 13.43 -5.47 -25.54
N TYR A 508 12.47 -6.01 -24.80
CA TYR A 508 12.66 -6.58 -23.48
C TYR A 508 12.26 -8.07 -23.46
N ASP A 509 12.90 -8.84 -22.58
CA ASP A 509 12.55 -10.24 -22.32
C ASP A 509 11.28 -10.40 -21.47
N ALA A 510 10.90 -11.64 -21.16
CA ALA A 510 9.72 -11.94 -20.33
C ALA A 510 9.78 -11.35 -18.91
N ASN A 511 10.98 -11.02 -18.41
CA ASN A 511 11.23 -10.41 -17.10
C ASN A 511 11.40 -8.88 -17.19
N LEU A 512 11.15 -8.29 -18.35
CA LEU A 512 11.33 -6.86 -18.62
C LEU A 512 12.79 -6.39 -18.48
N ASN A 513 13.78 -7.26 -18.74
CA ASN A 513 15.16 -6.83 -18.92
C ASN A 513 15.37 -6.38 -20.37
N PRO A 514 16.05 -5.24 -20.62
CA PRO A 514 16.40 -4.85 -21.98
C PRO A 514 17.37 -5.88 -22.56
N ILE A 515 17.12 -6.34 -23.79
CA ILE A 515 18.00 -7.29 -24.46
C ILE A 515 19.13 -6.49 -25.15
N ALA A 516 20.38 -6.80 -24.82
CA ALA A 516 21.54 -6.11 -25.38
C ALA A 516 21.52 -6.15 -26.92
N ASN A 517 21.80 -5.01 -27.56
CA ASN A 517 21.71 -4.81 -29.02
C ASN A 517 20.31 -4.97 -29.63
N PHE A 518 19.21 -4.90 -28.87
CA PHE A 518 17.84 -4.92 -29.41
C PHE A 518 17.13 -3.56 -29.26
N GLY A 519 17.90 -2.47 -29.25
CA GLY A 519 17.40 -1.10 -29.42
C GLY A 519 17.69 -0.59 -30.83
N ASN A 520 16.85 0.31 -31.33
CA ASN A 520 17.10 1.01 -32.60
C ASN A 520 16.29 2.31 -32.68
N ASP A 521 16.97 3.43 -32.88
CA ASP A 521 16.38 4.75 -33.18
C ASP A 521 16.19 4.88 -34.70
N ASP A 522 17.29 4.82 -35.47
CA ASP A 522 17.28 5.09 -36.92
C ASP A 522 17.52 3.83 -37.78
N GLU A 523 16.89 3.77 -38.96
CA GLU A 523 17.01 2.65 -39.89
C GLU A 523 18.46 2.52 -40.40
N PRO A 524 19.11 1.35 -40.24
CA PRO A 524 20.51 1.15 -40.60
C PRO A 524 20.84 1.46 -42.07
N GLY A 525 21.90 2.25 -42.29
CA GLY A 525 22.44 2.59 -43.61
C GLY A 525 21.58 3.57 -44.42
N THR A 526 20.71 4.35 -43.79
CA THR A 526 19.80 5.29 -44.46
C THR A 526 19.83 6.68 -43.82
N SER A 527 18.97 7.59 -44.26
CA SER A 527 18.72 8.88 -43.60
C SER A 527 17.34 8.94 -42.94
N SER A 528 16.71 7.78 -42.74
CA SER A 528 15.38 7.66 -42.17
C SER A 528 15.48 7.73 -40.65
N THR A 529 14.70 8.61 -40.03
CA THR A 529 14.60 8.70 -38.56
C THR A 529 13.64 7.66 -37.98
N GLN A 530 13.43 6.56 -38.69
CA GLN A 530 12.43 5.56 -38.35
C GLN A 530 13.14 4.28 -38.00
N SER A 531 12.67 3.60 -36.97
CA SER A 531 13.35 2.42 -36.47
C SER A 531 13.14 1.21 -37.40
N ARG A 532 14.20 0.42 -37.54
CA ARG A 532 14.21 -0.91 -38.16
C ARG A 532 15.19 -1.82 -37.44
N LEU A 533 14.65 -2.82 -36.74
CA LEU A 533 15.41 -3.86 -36.05
C LEU A 533 15.24 -5.20 -36.76
N THR A 534 16.35 -5.87 -37.09
CA THR A 534 16.34 -7.25 -37.61
C THR A 534 17.11 -8.18 -36.66
N ARG A 535 16.42 -9.11 -35.99
CA ARG A 535 17.04 -10.00 -34.99
C ARG A 535 16.44 -11.40 -35.06
N THR A 536 17.17 -12.39 -34.56
CA THR A 536 16.64 -13.74 -34.38
C THR A 536 15.96 -13.85 -33.01
N PHE A 537 14.71 -14.31 -33.01
CA PHE A 537 13.92 -14.53 -31.81
C PHE A 537 13.63 -16.01 -31.62
N ASN A 538 13.87 -16.49 -30.40
CA ASN A 538 13.46 -17.82 -29.97
C ASN A 538 12.01 -17.78 -29.48
N ALA A 539 11.44 -18.96 -29.27
CA ALA A 539 10.14 -19.09 -28.61
C ALA A 539 10.15 -18.41 -27.24
N GLY A 540 9.13 -17.61 -26.94
CA GLY A 540 9.06 -16.87 -25.69
C GLY A 540 8.11 -15.68 -25.70
N THR A 541 8.11 -14.94 -24.59
CA THR A 541 7.39 -13.66 -24.48
C THR A 541 8.41 -12.53 -24.50
N TYR A 542 8.13 -11.52 -25.31
CA TYR A 542 8.93 -10.31 -25.46
C TYR A 542 8.03 -9.09 -25.33
N TYR A 543 8.61 -7.97 -24.92
CA TYR A 543 7.91 -6.68 -24.91
C TYR A 543 8.61 -5.69 -25.81
N ILE A 544 7.83 -4.96 -26.60
CA ILE A 544 8.30 -3.89 -27.48
C ILE A 544 7.92 -2.59 -26.79
N ALA A 545 8.90 -1.76 -26.46
CA ALA A 545 8.66 -0.36 -26.11
C ALA A 545 8.99 0.49 -27.34
N ILE A 546 8.09 1.39 -27.72
CA ILE A 546 8.32 2.33 -28.83
C ILE A 546 7.87 3.74 -28.41
N SER A 547 8.67 4.72 -28.80
CA SER A 547 8.35 6.15 -28.63
C SER A 547 8.87 6.94 -29.83
N ARG A 548 8.88 8.28 -29.73
CA ARG A 548 9.31 9.16 -30.82
C ARG A 548 10.83 9.18 -31.01
N PHE A 549 11.63 9.52 -30.02
CA PHE A 549 13.08 9.52 -30.21
C PHE A 549 13.76 9.47 -28.85
N ASN A 550 15.01 9.00 -28.82
CA ASN A 550 15.83 8.91 -27.61
C ASN A 550 15.08 8.19 -26.47
N LEU A 551 14.59 6.98 -26.75
CA LEU A 551 14.01 6.06 -25.78
C LEU A 551 15.13 5.43 -24.94
N ALA A 552 15.61 6.21 -23.97
CA ALA A 552 16.78 5.90 -23.17
C ALA A 552 16.49 4.83 -22.10
N ASN A 553 17.32 3.79 -22.08
CA ASN A 553 17.54 2.89 -20.94
C ASN A 553 19.05 2.86 -20.60
N ASN A 554 19.53 1.88 -19.83
CA ASN A 554 20.94 1.78 -19.44
C ASN A 554 21.84 0.99 -20.41
N GLN A 555 21.37 0.69 -21.61
CA GLN A 555 22.12 -0.02 -22.64
C GLN A 555 22.62 0.96 -23.71
N PRO A 556 23.77 0.67 -24.34
CA PRO A 556 24.22 1.45 -25.49
C PRO A 556 23.32 1.22 -26.71
N ALA A 557 23.36 2.16 -27.66
CA ALA A 557 22.77 2.00 -28.98
C ALA A 557 23.33 0.74 -29.67
N ALA A 558 22.51 0.03 -30.43
CA ALA A 558 22.94 -1.17 -31.11
C ALA A 558 24.02 -0.86 -32.16
N THR A 559 24.87 -1.83 -32.47
CA THR A 559 25.97 -1.65 -33.42
C THR A 559 25.52 -1.34 -34.84
N ASP A 560 24.30 -1.69 -35.20
CA ASP A 560 23.65 -1.42 -36.48
C ASP A 560 22.71 -0.22 -36.45
N ASP A 561 22.50 0.45 -35.30
CA ASP A 561 21.72 1.69 -35.23
C ASP A 561 22.45 2.83 -35.96
N ASP A 562 21.75 3.63 -36.77
CA ASP A 562 22.36 4.79 -37.43
C ASP A 562 22.55 5.98 -36.46
N PHE A 563 21.77 6.07 -35.37
CA PHE A 563 21.89 7.13 -34.38
C PHE A 563 22.53 6.68 -33.05
N LYS A 564 23.86 6.59 -33.07
CA LYS A 564 24.64 6.07 -31.92
C LYS A 564 25.08 7.13 -30.90
N SER A 565 24.41 8.27 -30.86
CA SER A 565 24.76 9.41 -29.99
C SER A 565 23.65 9.79 -29.01
N ALA A 566 22.57 9.00 -28.95
CA ALA A 566 21.48 9.19 -27.98
C ALA A 566 21.97 9.04 -26.53
N ASN A 567 21.43 9.85 -25.62
CA ASN A 567 21.79 9.79 -24.21
C ASN A 567 21.19 8.53 -23.55
N VAL A 568 21.87 7.98 -22.54
CA VAL A 568 21.43 6.75 -21.84
C VAL A 568 21.16 7.02 -20.36
N LEU A 569 20.34 6.19 -19.73
CA LEU A 569 20.14 6.24 -18.27
C LEU A 569 21.30 5.54 -17.54
N PRO A 570 21.74 6.04 -16.38
CA PRO A 570 22.82 5.40 -15.62
C PRO A 570 22.36 4.18 -14.80
N PHE A 571 21.05 3.94 -14.69
CA PHE A 571 20.49 2.90 -13.82
C PHE A 571 19.60 1.92 -14.59
N PRO A 572 19.70 0.60 -14.32
CA PRO A 572 18.83 -0.41 -14.91
C PRO A 572 17.37 -0.27 -14.44
N GLY A 573 16.46 -0.99 -15.11
CA GLY A 573 15.06 -1.07 -14.69
C GLY A 573 14.25 0.22 -14.85
N THR A 574 14.80 1.23 -15.53
CA THR A 574 14.13 2.48 -15.89
C THR A 574 14.19 2.75 -17.38
N LEU A 575 13.16 3.43 -17.89
CA LEU A 575 13.02 3.80 -19.30
C LEU A 575 12.46 5.21 -19.40
N VAL A 576 13.05 6.04 -20.25
CA VAL A 576 12.64 7.45 -20.43
C VAL A 576 12.60 7.77 -21.90
N ARG A 577 11.50 8.38 -22.38
CA ARG A 577 11.52 9.08 -23.66
C ARG A 577 12.21 10.43 -23.48
N GLY A 578 13.26 10.68 -24.24
CA GLY A 578 13.97 11.94 -24.24
C GLY A 578 13.32 13.06 -25.05
N GLY A 579 13.94 14.23 -24.99
CA GLY A 579 13.66 15.37 -25.85
C GLY A 579 12.61 16.36 -25.34
N THR A 580 12.33 17.36 -26.18
CA THR A 580 11.33 18.39 -25.94
C THR A 580 9.93 17.97 -26.42
N PHE A 581 8.94 18.78 -26.08
CA PHE A 581 7.52 18.53 -26.33
C PHE A 581 7.22 18.52 -27.84
N PRO A 582 6.68 17.42 -28.41
CA PRO A 582 6.23 17.40 -29.79
C PRO A 582 4.86 18.08 -29.94
N THR A 583 4.52 18.48 -31.17
CA THR A 583 3.12 18.68 -31.53
C THR A 583 2.42 17.32 -31.49
N LEU A 584 1.36 17.19 -30.69
CA LEU A 584 0.54 15.98 -30.54
C LEU A 584 -0.80 16.14 -31.29
N PRO A 585 -1.48 15.05 -31.69
CA PRO A 585 -1.08 13.64 -31.56
C PRO A 585 -0.04 13.19 -32.61
N LEU A 586 0.67 12.09 -32.32
CA LEU A 586 1.67 11.49 -33.24
C LEU A 586 1.42 10.00 -33.46
N SER A 587 1.71 9.51 -34.66
CA SER A 587 1.58 8.08 -35.00
C SER A 587 2.89 7.33 -34.71
N LEU A 588 2.80 6.26 -33.92
CA LEU A 588 3.88 5.29 -33.69
C LEU A 588 3.54 3.94 -34.32
N ASN A 589 2.87 3.95 -35.47
CA ASN A 589 2.58 2.72 -36.19
C ASN A 589 3.88 1.99 -36.53
N PHE A 590 3.86 0.67 -36.38
CA PHE A 590 4.97 -0.20 -36.75
C PHE A 590 4.43 -1.54 -37.25
N LYS A 591 5.30 -2.37 -37.80
CA LYS A 591 4.97 -3.74 -38.19
C LYS A 591 6.05 -4.72 -37.73
N VAL A 592 5.63 -5.96 -37.52
CA VAL A 592 6.50 -7.12 -37.27
C VAL A 592 6.35 -8.08 -38.44
N THR A 593 7.45 -8.43 -39.10
CA THR A 593 7.49 -9.39 -40.20
C THR A 593 8.20 -10.65 -39.75
N ASP A 594 7.55 -11.80 -39.91
CA ASP A 594 8.13 -13.14 -39.74
C ASP A 594 7.97 -13.95 -41.04
N SER A 595 8.18 -15.27 -40.98
CA SER A 595 8.01 -16.15 -42.14
C SER A 595 6.56 -16.34 -42.61
N GLU A 596 5.56 -15.97 -41.81
CA GLU A 596 4.13 -16.01 -42.19
C GLU A 596 3.64 -14.68 -42.77
N GLY A 597 4.41 -13.60 -42.62
CA GLY A 597 4.10 -12.27 -43.16
C GLY A 597 4.06 -11.19 -42.10
N ASP A 598 3.34 -10.10 -42.41
CA ASP A 598 3.34 -8.88 -41.61
C ASP A 598 2.23 -8.87 -40.55
N VAL A 599 2.54 -8.34 -39.37
CA VAL A 599 1.60 -7.92 -38.33
C VAL A 599 1.77 -6.42 -38.13
N THR A 600 0.84 -5.63 -38.64
CA THR A 600 0.84 -4.17 -38.44
C THR A 600 0.14 -3.82 -37.13
N GLN A 601 0.77 -2.95 -36.36
CA GLN A 601 0.23 -2.37 -35.13
C GLN A 601 0.06 -0.87 -35.31
N SER A 602 -1.16 -0.38 -35.10
CA SER A 602 -1.43 1.06 -35.09
C SER A 602 -1.42 1.60 -33.67
N TYR A 603 -0.80 2.76 -33.46
CA TYR A 603 -0.79 3.45 -32.18
C TYR A 603 -0.66 4.96 -32.35
N THR A 604 -1.36 5.72 -31.52
CA THR A 604 -1.30 7.18 -31.50
C THR A 604 -0.93 7.66 -30.11
N VAL A 605 0.18 8.38 -30.01
CA VAL A 605 0.64 9.01 -28.77
C VAL A 605 -0.13 10.30 -28.53
N ASN A 606 -0.63 10.44 -27.30
CA ASN A 606 -1.42 11.59 -26.85
C ASN A 606 -0.76 12.34 -25.68
N ASP A 607 0.33 11.80 -25.12
CA ASP A 607 1.10 12.45 -24.06
C ASP A 607 2.53 12.77 -24.53
N ALA A 608 3.09 13.85 -23.99
CA ALA A 608 4.38 14.39 -24.39
C ALA A 608 5.53 13.41 -24.21
N PHE A 609 5.47 12.58 -23.16
CA PHE A 609 6.55 11.67 -22.79
C PHE A 609 6.09 10.21 -22.84
N GLU A 610 5.05 9.92 -23.60
CA GLU A 610 4.46 8.59 -23.70
C GLU A 610 5.44 7.57 -24.31
N VAL A 611 5.39 6.35 -23.77
CA VAL A 611 6.03 5.17 -24.35
C VAL A 611 4.93 4.14 -24.51
N ALA A 612 4.76 3.64 -25.72
CA ALA A 612 3.80 2.59 -26.02
C ALA A 612 4.45 1.23 -25.77
N PHE A 613 3.75 0.33 -25.08
CA PHE A 613 4.22 -1.01 -24.77
C PHE A 613 3.35 -2.06 -25.45
N PHE A 614 3.98 -2.99 -26.15
CA PHE A 614 3.33 -4.11 -26.81
C PHE A 614 3.92 -5.42 -26.32
N LYS A 615 3.09 -6.46 -26.26
CA LYS A 615 3.52 -7.82 -25.93
C LYS A 615 3.49 -8.69 -27.17
N MET A 616 4.65 -9.28 -27.45
CA MET A 616 4.87 -10.20 -28.57
C MET A 616 5.10 -11.60 -28.00
N THR A 617 4.27 -12.55 -28.40
CA THR A 617 4.49 -13.97 -28.11
C THR A 617 5.05 -14.64 -29.36
N VAL A 618 6.27 -15.18 -29.24
CA VAL A 618 6.91 -15.98 -30.28
C VAL A 618 6.62 -17.44 -29.97
N ALA A 619 5.94 -18.13 -30.88
CA ALA A 619 5.59 -19.54 -30.74
C ALA A 619 6.86 -20.41 -30.61
N PRO A 620 6.76 -21.59 -29.98
CA PRO A 620 7.69 -22.68 -30.25
C PRO A 620 7.89 -22.83 -31.75
N ALA A 621 9.13 -23.11 -32.17
CA ALA A 621 9.33 -23.55 -33.55
C ALA A 621 8.35 -24.71 -33.75
N PRO A 622 7.59 -24.75 -34.86
CA PRO A 622 6.82 -25.95 -35.13
C PRO A 622 7.81 -27.08 -34.95
N SER A 623 7.52 -27.99 -34.01
CA SER A 623 8.33 -29.19 -33.91
C SER A 623 8.41 -29.65 -35.35
N THR A 624 9.62 -29.67 -35.92
CA THR A 624 9.86 -30.38 -37.17
C THR A 624 9.45 -31.77 -36.77
N GLY A 625 8.16 -32.07 -36.93
CA GLY A 625 7.52 -33.27 -36.42
C GLY A 625 8.43 -34.30 -37.00
N GLY A 626 9.22 -34.91 -36.10
CA GLY A 626 10.43 -35.56 -36.55
C GLY A 626 9.94 -36.43 -37.69
N CYS A 627 10.59 -36.34 -38.84
CA CYS A 627 10.75 -37.57 -39.56
C CYS A 627 11.61 -38.47 -38.65
N ASN A 628 11.10 -38.85 -37.46
CA ASN A 628 11.16 -40.22 -37.06
C ASN A 628 10.62 -40.92 -38.31
N PRO A 629 11.43 -41.74 -39.02
CA PRO A 629 10.90 -42.51 -40.14
C PRO A 629 9.54 -43.00 -39.69
N ALA A 630 8.48 -42.64 -40.44
CA ALA A 630 7.10 -42.84 -40.01
C ALA A 630 7.06 -44.14 -39.23
N ASP A 631 6.84 -44.05 -37.91
CA ASP A 631 6.71 -45.24 -37.13
C ASP A 631 5.35 -45.81 -37.52
N ILE A 632 5.36 -46.53 -38.63
CA ILE A 632 4.28 -47.35 -39.14
C ILE A 632 3.94 -48.42 -38.07
N ALA A 633 4.78 -48.60 -37.05
CA ALA A 633 4.54 -49.44 -35.89
C ALA A 633 4.12 -48.64 -34.64
N CYS A 634 3.31 -47.58 -34.76
CA CYS A 634 2.35 -47.24 -33.70
C CYS A 634 1.21 -48.29 -33.70
N ASP A 635 1.61 -49.55 -33.53
CA ASP A 635 0.84 -50.68 -33.07
C ASP A 635 0.22 -50.27 -31.73
N ASP A 636 -1.11 -50.33 -31.60
CA ASP A 636 -1.83 -50.06 -30.35
C ASP A 636 -1.62 -51.16 -29.27
N GLY A 637 -0.62 -52.00 -29.46
CA GLY A 637 -0.24 -53.12 -28.64
C GLY A 637 -1.19 -54.30 -28.76
N THR A 638 -2.03 -54.38 -29.81
CA THR A 638 -2.92 -55.52 -30.02
C THR A 638 -2.41 -56.43 -31.14
N PRO A 639 -1.68 -57.51 -30.82
CA PRO A 639 -1.41 -58.57 -31.77
C PRO A 639 -2.74 -59.11 -32.29
N LEU A 640 -2.92 -59.10 -33.62
CA LEU A 640 -4.03 -59.82 -34.24
C LEU A 640 -3.99 -61.28 -33.77
N ALA A 641 -5.16 -61.81 -33.39
CA ALA A 641 -5.28 -63.22 -33.05
C ALA A 641 -4.78 -64.06 -34.24
N ALA A 642 -3.82 -64.95 -33.98
CA ALA A 642 -3.27 -65.81 -35.01
C ALA A 642 -4.41 -66.53 -35.75
N ALA A 643 -4.45 -66.40 -37.08
CA ALA A 643 -5.36 -67.17 -37.90
C ALA A 643 -5.15 -68.67 -37.61
N PRO A 644 -6.22 -69.48 -37.43
CA PRO A 644 -6.08 -70.89 -37.08
C PRO A 644 -5.23 -71.64 -38.10
N GLY A 645 -3.98 -71.96 -37.75
CA GLY A 645 -3.04 -72.72 -38.59
C GLY A 645 -1.68 -72.06 -38.85
N CYS A 646 -1.47 -70.79 -38.48
CA CYS A 646 -0.18 -70.12 -38.65
C CYS A 646 0.54 -69.93 -37.30
N THR A 647 1.68 -70.60 -37.10
CA THR A 647 2.44 -70.60 -35.83
C THR A 647 3.38 -69.41 -35.62
N ASN A 648 3.32 -68.40 -36.50
CA ASN A 648 4.26 -67.30 -36.49
C ASN A 648 3.46 -66.01 -36.31
N SER A 649 3.39 -65.48 -35.09
CA SER A 649 2.89 -64.12 -34.84
C SER A 649 3.93 -63.13 -35.35
N THR A 650 3.81 -62.68 -36.59
CA THR A 650 4.58 -61.54 -37.07
C THR A 650 3.92 -60.28 -36.50
N THR A 651 4.62 -59.57 -35.62
CA THR A 651 4.30 -58.21 -35.15
C THR A 651 4.64 -57.18 -36.24
N GLY A 652 4.30 -57.50 -37.49
CA GLY A 652 4.53 -56.65 -38.64
C GLY A 652 3.32 -55.73 -38.86
N PRO A 653 3.54 -54.52 -39.42
CA PRO A 653 2.45 -53.66 -39.85
C PRO A 653 1.52 -54.41 -40.80
N ASN A 654 0.22 -54.34 -40.55
CA ASN A 654 -0.79 -54.95 -41.41
C ASN A 654 -1.37 -53.92 -42.39
N GLU A 655 -2.15 -54.39 -43.35
CA GLU A 655 -2.77 -53.55 -44.38
C GLU A 655 -3.63 -52.40 -43.79
N GLY A 656 -4.21 -52.59 -42.60
CA GLY A 656 -4.93 -51.56 -41.85
C GLY A 656 -4.04 -50.42 -41.38
N ASP A 657 -2.81 -50.71 -40.95
CA ASP A 657 -1.84 -49.71 -40.50
C ASP A 657 -1.37 -48.83 -41.67
N TYR A 658 -1.13 -49.46 -42.84
CA TYR A 658 -0.80 -48.73 -44.07
C TYR A 658 -1.99 -47.91 -44.59
N ASN A 659 -3.20 -48.47 -44.59
CA ASN A 659 -4.39 -47.72 -45.00
C ASN A 659 -4.65 -46.52 -44.09
N ALA A 660 -4.40 -46.64 -42.78
CA ALA A 660 -4.48 -45.54 -41.84
C ALA A 660 -3.38 -44.49 -42.09
N PHE A 661 -2.14 -44.92 -42.36
CA PHE A 661 -1.03 -44.03 -42.72
C PHE A 661 -1.33 -43.22 -44.00
N PHE A 662 -1.84 -43.87 -45.05
CA PHE A 662 -2.18 -43.19 -46.30
C PHE A 662 -3.45 -42.33 -46.21
N ALA A 663 -4.36 -42.64 -45.29
CA ALA A 663 -5.57 -41.84 -45.06
C ALA A 663 -5.32 -40.61 -44.18
N ALA A 664 -4.37 -40.67 -43.24
CA ALA A 664 -4.15 -39.62 -42.24
C ALA A 664 -3.47 -38.36 -42.79
N ASP A 665 -2.60 -38.49 -43.79
CA ASP A 665 -1.76 -37.37 -44.27
C ASP A 665 -2.19 -36.77 -45.63
N GLY A 666 -3.32 -37.20 -46.21
CA GLY A 666 -3.79 -36.67 -47.49
C GLY A 666 -2.77 -36.82 -48.64
N PHE A 667 -1.78 -37.71 -48.47
CA PHE A 667 -0.57 -37.76 -49.27
C PHE A 667 -0.81 -38.26 -50.71
N PHE A 668 -1.97 -38.85 -51.00
CA PHE A 668 -2.27 -39.34 -52.34
C PHE A 668 -3.60 -38.95 -52.99
N PHE A 669 -4.55 -38.28 -52.31
CA PHE A 669 -5.78 -37.86 -53.01
C PHE A 669 -6.40 -36.59 -52.42
N GLN A 670 -6.11 -35.43 -53.02
CA GLN A 670 -7.17 -34.43 -53.17
C GLN A 670 -8.03 -34.88 -54.35
N SER A 671 -9.18 -35.48 -54.06
CA SER A 671 -10.19 -35.74 -55.07
C SER A 671 -10.64 -34.42 -55.69
N GLY A 672 -10.15 -34.09 -56.90
CA GLY A 672 -10.82 -33.11 -57.75
C GLY A 672 -9.98 -32.19 -58.62
N GLN A 673 -8.65 -32.04 -58.43
CA GLN A 673 -7.86 -31.12 -59.26
C GLN A 673 -6.44 -31.61 -59.59
N GLY A 674 -6.32 -32.30 -60.72
CA GLY A 674 -5.04 -32.51 -61.43
C GLY A 674 -5.20 -32.09 -62.89
N PRO A 675 -4.25 -31.33 -63.49
CA PRO A 675 -4.34 -30.91 -64.89
C PRO A 675 -4.19 -32.12 -65.82
N ALA A 676 -5.07 -32.22 -66.80
CA ALA A 676 -5.01 -33.26 -67.84
C ALA A 676 -3.66 -33.18 -68.57
N GLY A 677 -2.78 -34.18 -68.35
CA GLY A 677 -1.55 -34.29 -69.16
C GLY A 677 -0.38 -35.05 -68.56
N VAL A 678 -0.35 -35.37 -67.26
CA VAL A 678 0.74 -36.17 -66.69
C VAL A 678 0.28 -37.63 -66.57
N GLY A 679 0.46 -38.38 -67.65
CA GLY A 679 0.36 -39.84 -67.61
C GLY A 679 1.55 -40.42 -66.83
N GLY A 680 1.26 -41.21 -65.80
CA GLY A 680 2.26 -41.96 -65.03
C GLY A 680 2.53 -41.40 -63.64
N THR A 681 1.52 -41.36 -62.78
CA THR A 681 1.75 -41.40 -61.32
C THR A 681 1.64 -42.85 -60.88
N CYS A 682 2.69 -43.35 -60.25
CA CYS A 682 2.89 -44.74 -59.84
C CYS A 682 1.64 -45.33 -59.20
N ASP A 683 1.02 -46.28 -59.90
CA ASP A 683 0.16 -47.26 -59.28
C ASP A 683 1.07 -48.17 -58.43
N ILE A 684 0.78 -48.31 -57.14
CA ILE A 684 1.47 -49.27 -56.27
C ILE A 684 1.14 -50.70 -56.73
N ALA A 685 0.04 -50.90 -57.47
CA ALA A 685 -0.16 -52.08 -58.29
C ALA A 685 0.46 -51.85 -59.67
N CYS A 686 1.77 -52.04 -59.81
CA CYS A 686 2.29 -52.50 -61.09
C CYS A 686 1.93 -53.99 -61.24
N ASP A 687 0.63 -54.29 -61.35
CA ASP A 687 0.22 -55.56 -61.91
C ASP A 687 0.60 -55.50 -63.40
N ASP A 688 1.36 -56.48 -63.87
CA ASP A 688 1.66 -56.65 -65.29
C ASP A 688 0.50 -57.37 -66.01
N GLY A 689 -0.69 -57.37 -65.41
CA GLY A 689 -1.88 -58.08 -65.85
C GLY A 689 -1.82 -59.59 -65.66
N THR A 690 -0.77 -60.16 -65.04
CA THR A 690 -0.70 -61.62 -64.85
C THR A 690 -1.21 -62.03 -63.46
N ALA A 691 -2.39 -62.64 -63.44
CA ALA A 691 -2.92 -63.28 -62.24
C ALA A 691 -2.00 -64.45 -61.84
N LEU A 692 -1.36 -64.37 -60.67
CA LEU A 692 -0.67 -65.52 -60.08
C LEU A 692 -1.68 -66.65 -59.80
N SER A 693 -1.26 -67.90 -60.03
CA SER A 693 -2.11 -69.07 -59.84
C SER A 693 -2.57 -69.19 -58.38
N GLN A 694 -3.87 -69.04 -58.17
CA GLN A 694 -4.53 -69.10 -56.86
C GLN A 694 -4.31 -70.46 -56.18
N ALA A 695 -3.88 -70.45 -54.92
CA ALA A 695 -4.16 -71.56 -54.01
C ALA A 695 -5.65 -71.49 -53.60
N PRO A 696 -6.41 -72.61 -53.61
CA PRO A 696 -7.83 -72.59 -53.30
C PRO A 696 -8.07 -72.16 -51.85
N GLY A 697 -8.70 -70.99 -51.65
CA GLY A 697 -9.19 -70.54 -50.33
C GLY A 697 -8.84 -69.12 -49.91
N CYS A 698 -7.99 -68.38 -50.64
CA CYS A 698 -7.61 -67.02 -50.27
C CYS A 698 -8.01 -66.02 -51.36
N THR A 699 -8.98 -65.15 -51.08
CA THR A 699 -9.22 -63.92 -51.86
C THR A 699 -8.30 -62.83 -51.32
N ASN A 700 -7.12 -62.68 -51.89
CA ASN A 700 -6.34 -61.46 -51.72
C ASN A 700 -5.69 -61.07 -53.06
N ASN A 701 -6.18 -59.99 -53.66
CA ASN A 701 -5.55 -59.30 -54.79
C ASN A 701 -4.61 -58.19 -54.26
N GLY A 702 -3.90 -58.48 -53.17
CA GLY A 702 -3.15 -57.51 -52.41
C GLY A 702 -1.75 -57.35 -52.96
N VAL A 703 -1.39 -56.08 -53.11
CA VAL A 703 -0.01 -55.57 -53.19
C VAL A 703 0.87 -56.41 -52.26
N ASN A 704 1.89 -57.07 -52.79
CA ASN A 704 2.78 -57.90 -51.98
C ASN A 704 3.98 -57.09 -51.48
N GLU A 705 4.74 -57.68 -50.55
CA GLU A 705 5.92 -57.06 -49.95
C GLU A 705 6.99 -56.63 -50.98
N GLY A 706 7.01 -57.27 -52.15
CA GLY A 706 7.86 -56.89 -53.30
C GLY A 706 7.44 -55.58 -53.98
N ASP A 707 6.14 -55.34 -54.10
CA ASP A 707 5.59 -54.11 -54.70
C ASP A 707 5.89 -52.90 -53.80
N TYR A 708 5.77 -53.07 -52.49
CA TYR A 708 6.14 -52.05 -51.51
C TYR A 708 7.63 -51.78 -51.48
N ASN A 709 8.47 -52.82 -51.54
CA ASN A 709 9.92 -52.65 -51.64
C ASN A 709 10.30 -51.88 -52.91
N CYS A 710 9.61 -52.10 -54.03
CA CYS A 710 9.83 -51.33 -55.26
C CYS A 710 9.38 -49.87 -55.12
N PHE A 711 8.23 -49.62 -54.49
CA PHE A 711 7.73 -48.25 -54.22
C PHE A 711 8.69 -47.47 -53.33
N PHE A 712 9.09 -48.02 -52.18
CA PHE A 712 9.97 -47.34 -51.23
C PHE A 712 11.38 -47.15 -51.78
N ASN A 713 11.92 -48.11 -52.54
CA ASN A 713 13.23 -47.95 -53.17
C ASN A 713 13.22 -46.78 -54.16
N ASN A 714 12.13 -46.59 -54.92
CA ASN A 714 12.00 -45.44 -55.82
C ASN A 714 11.74 -44.11 -55.08
N LEU A 715 10.91 -44.12 -54.03
CA LEU A 715 10.59 -42.91 -53.24
C LEU A 715 11.83 -42.33 -52.54
N PHE A 716 12.68 -43.19 -51.97
CA PHE A 716 13.86 -42.74 -51.24
C PHE A 716 15.09 -42.49 -52.14
N LEU A 717 15.16 -43.09 -53.33
CA LEU A 717 16.19 -42.74 -54.34
C LEU A 717 15.96 -41.36 -54.99
N SER A 718 14.74 -40.82 -54.92
CA SER A 718 14.44 -39.45 -55.38
C SER A 718 14.71 -38.35 -54.35
N CYS A 719 15.19 -38.69 -53.14
CA CYS A 719 15.51 -37.74 -52.07
C CYS A 719 17.03 -37.63 -51.76
N ILE A 720 17.89 -38.00 -52.72
CA ILE A 720 19.35 -37.74 -52.67
C ILE A 720 19.72 -36.66 -53.68
#